data_AF-A0A6N7XIE8-F1
#
_entry.id   AF-A0A6N7XIE8-F1
#
_cell.length_a   1.000
_cell.length_b   1.000
_cell.length_c   1.000
_cell.angle_alpha   90.00
_cell.angle_beta   90.00
_cell.angle_gamma   90.00
#
_symmetry.space_group_name_H-M   'P 1'
#
loop_
_entity.id
_entity.type
_entity.pdbx_description
1 polymer ?
#
loop_
_entity_poly.entity_id
_entity_poly.type
_entity_poly.pdbx_seq_one_letter_code
_entity_poly.pdbx_strand_id
1 'polypeptide(L)'
;MTYKRSGKKLIKKIVCVSLVSVIVSTGCSFSFSNADERNQNPVYSYEGVTSGNTDSNSSVSQPQVQAESISGKSENQGNYQPSNGQGEVITNNNSEVIKTDPFDFNGTKLTDNSKSVSGITAESNKFDPREFNLMTSIKNQLKLGICWSFAGNAALESFLKKSNIGTYDLSEEHMRWWAKDGTFDWKIGDSEGSTNETSMGYFTSWQGPKLESDIPYNGNVTTDEGAKKPANFDSAPRLGYNVLDVVNVATDRSSVKNAILKYGAITSGYYDDAKYMSQDSTAFYCDESLGQTHAIAIVGWDDNFSKDRFTGKVKPKSNGAWLIKNSWGNYNKESGYLWISYEDKTLLSYSDNYAIARVQKDKGQKIYQHEYSMSSTLSSDVVVAANKFNFGQNEVLQGVMFATDSIGAKYEIYYVPEENGTPSYNKRMLIKSGVVPFSGYITADVDNYILPTGNGSICVKIDNSSQSKKSSIGLEKNVKNYKMFVSKANYGQSYILSKGRLVDLNRVSTYYPSNVVIKGITKSVGGANILAGQDRYETAIKVSANGWSSAENVFLVNGGAIADALTSTPLAKLLNAPILLTEKGSINKNVMNEIKRLGAKNVVIIGGENSISSSIVNELKKQGFGVERIYGQDRFETSNKIAQKTLSVDSSKVNAYAVVNGYKGLADAISFSPVSGEKNIPIILSDEKGKVDIPSELKSSDSVLSSYIIGGESSVPQSIESELKNPARVSGLDRNDTNAKIIERFYTSSELKQVFVAKDGYGNQGMLIDGLAIGAYAAGEKSPIVLTHGRLSAEQKRVLEKKKIDKIVQVGNGNNSMAVTELLLMKDKQK
;
A
#
# COMPACT_ATOMS: atom_id res chain seq x y z
N MET A 1 58.35 -1.39 42.55
CA MET A 1 58.84 -2.76 42.81
C MET A 1 58.06 -3.74 41.94
N THR A 2 58.74 -4.74 41.38
CA THR A 2 58.15 -5.85 40.62
C THR A 2 57.43 -6.83 41.56
N TYR A 3 56.29 -7.39 41.14
CA TYR A 3 56.06 -8.85 41.09
C TYR A 3 54.82 -9.21 40.25
N LYS A 4 54.74 -10.49 39.83
CA LYS A 4 53.88 -11.03 38.75
C LYS A 4 52.83 -12.03 39.27
N ARG A 5 51.77 -12.26 38.46
CA ARG A 5 50.82 -13.43 38.44
C ARG A 5 49.88 -13.53 39.66
N SER A 6 48.63 -13.99 39.58
CA SER A 6 47.70 -14.37 38.47
C SER A 6 46.23 -14.18 38.96
N GLY A 7 45.13 -14.47 38.25
CA GLY A 7 44.91 -15.06 36.91
C GLY A 7 43.42 -15.38 36.65
N LYS A 8 43.06 -15.65 35.38
CA LYS A 8 41.76 -16.15 34.85
C LYS A 8 40.45 -15.48 35.32
N LYS A 9 39.81 -14.74 34.40
CA LYS A 9 38.41 -14.27 34.49
C LYS A 9 37.42 -15.42 34.27
N LEU A 10 36.31 -15.40 35.02
CA LEU A 10 35.07 -16.10 34.68
C LEU A 10 34.02 -15.07 34.24
N ILE A 11 33.28 -15.34 33.15
CA ILE A 11 32.27 -14.42 32.60
C ILE A 11 30.87 -14.94 32.96
N LYS A 12 30.03 -14.12 33.59
CA LYS A 12 28.56 -14.24 33.55
C LYS A 12 27.90 -12.86 33.42
N LYS A 13 26.78 -12.84 32.68
CA LYS A 13 25.93 -11.69 32.33
C LYS A 13 25.12 -11.16 33.52
N ILE A 14 24.75 -9.87 33.48
CA ILE A 14 23.53 -9.16 33.98
C ILE A 14 23.77 -7.67 33.56
N VAL A 15 23.01 -7.01 32.68
CA VAL A 15 21.60 -6.54 32.71
C VAL A 15 21.32 -5.46 33.76
N CYS A 16 21.27 -4.18 33.32
CA CYS A 16 20.50 -3.02 33.81
C CYS A 16 20.66 -1.94 32.71
N VAL A 17 19.65 -1.24 32.18
CA VAL A 17 18.50 -0.50 32.74
C VAL A 17 18.90 0.79 33.48
N SER A 18 18.87 1.88 32.70
CA SER A 18 18.46 3.27 32.98
C SER A 18 18.51 3.87 34.40
N LEU A 19 19.14 5.05 34.55
CA LEU A 19 18.46 6.26 35.08
C LEU A 19 19.24 7.59 34.88
N VAL A 20 18.53 8.69 35.12
CA VAL A 20 18.75 10.10 34.73
C VAL A 20 19.37 10.95 35.86
N SER A 21 20.15 12.01 35.55
CA SER A 21 20.15 13.38 36.16
C SER A 21 21.34 14.21 35.61
N VAL A 22 21.16 15.36 34.92
CA VAL A 22 20.84 16.75 35.37
C VAL A 22 22.01 17.50 36.04
N ILE A 23 22.39 18.68 35.50
CA ILE A 23 22.86 19.91 36.20
C ILE A 23 22.82 21.14 35.26
N VAL A 24 22.72 22.35 35.85
CA VAL A 24 22.32 23.67 35.27
C VAL A 24 23.23 24.76 35.91
N SER A 25 23.59 25.95 35.38
CA SER A 25 23.23 26.81 34.21
C SER A 25 24.51 27.51 33.65
N THR A 26 24.52 28.22 32.51
CA THR A 26 24.17 29.66 32.27
C THR A 26 24.00 29.93 30.76
N GLY A 27 23.34 30.98 30.25
CA GLY A 27 22.68 32.10 30.91
C GLY A 27 22.83 33.43 30.13
N CYS A 28 22.36 33.52 28.89
CA CYS A 28 22.11 34.79 28.19
C CYS A 28 21.11 34.59 27.03
N SER A 29 20.21 35.54 26.81
CA SER A 29 18.96 35.35 26.06
C SER A 29 18.78 36.37 24.93
N PHE A 30 18.26 35.95 23.77
CA PHE A 30 17.27 36.71 22.97
C PHE A 30 16.52 35.78 21.98
N SER A 31 15.19 35.89 21.98
CA SER A 31 14.17 35.54 20.96
C SER A 31 14.65 35.00 19.60
N PHE A 32 14.10 33.91 19.04
CA PHE A 32 12.69 33.78 18.59
C PHE A 32 12.12 32.35 18.70
N SER A 33 10.79 32.22 18.81
CA SER A 33 10.08 30.94 18.90
C SER A 33 9.70 30.37 17.53
N ASN A 34 10.39 29.32 17.08
CA ASN A 34 9.90 28.45 16.00
C ASN A 34 9.35 27.15 16.60
N ALA A 35 8.03 27.10 16.79
CA ALA A 35 7.31 25.92 17.28
C ALA A 35 6.91 24.95 16.13
N ASP A 36 7.71 24.88 15.06
CA ASP A 36 7.52 23.95 13.92
C ASP A 36 8.44 22.72 13.97
N GLU A 37 9.44 22.68 14.87
CA GLU A 37 10.31 21.52 15.04
C GLU A 37 9.82 20.59 16.17
N ARG A 38 8.85 19.71 15.85
CA ARG A 38 8.80 18.32 16.37
C ARG A 38 7.73 17.35 15.84
N ASN A 39 6.98 17.66 14.78
CA ASN A 39 6.34 16.60 13.98
C ASN A 39 7.28 16.15 12.85
N GLN A 40 8.09 15.11 13.10
CA GLN A 40 9.05 14.56 12.11
C GLN A 40 8.39 13.76 10.98
N ASN A 41 7.38 14.32 10.30
CA ASN A 41 7.00 13.86 8.97
C ASN A 41 6.27 14.95 8.13
N PRO A 42 6.97 16.01 7.67
CA PRO A 42 6.41 17.07 6.81
C PRO A 42 6.10 16.62 5.37
N VAL A 43 5.88 15.32 5.17
CA VAL A 43 5.75 14.67 3.86
C VAL A 43 4.31 14.67 3.35
N TYR A 44 3.32 14.74 4.25
CA TYR A 44 1.89 14.56 3.91
C TYR A 44 1.11 15.88 3.70
N SER A 45 1.80 17.01 3.55
CA SER A 45 1.23 18.36 3.44
C SER A 45 1.21 18.90 2.01
N TYR A 46 0.49 18.24 1.09
CA TYR A 46 0.30 18.72 -0.29
C TYR A 46 -1.15 18.58 -0.77
N GLU A 47 -1.91 19.68 -0.73
CA GLU A 47 -3.09 19.90 -1.59
C GLU A 47 -2.67 20.88 -2.70
N GLY A 48 -2.58 20.38 -3.93
CA GLY A 48 -2.28 21.20 -5.10
C GLY A 48 -3.54 21.82 -5.71
N VAL A 49 -3.98 22.97 -5.20
CA VAL A 49 -4.92 23.86 -5.92
C VAL A 49 -4.48 25.32 -5.72
N THR A 50 -3.75 25.87 -6.68
CA THR A 50 -3.53 27.32 -6.79
C THR A 50 -4.36 27.86 -7.96
N SER A 51 -5.43 28.58 -7.63
CA SER A 51 -6.14 29.42 -8.58
C SER A 51 -5.27 30.61 -8.99
N GLY A 52 -4.85 30.67 -10.25
CA GLY A 52 -4.29 31.87 -10.88
C GLY A 52 -5.27 32.38 -11.93
N ASN A 53 -5.57 33.67 -11.91
CA ASN A 53 -6.57 34.29 -12.78
C ASN A 53 -5.95 35.47 -13.54
N THR A 54 -5.89 35.41 -14.87
CA THR A 54 -5.97 36.56 -15.79
C THR A 54 -6.23 36.11 -17.24
N ASP A 55 -7.33 36.61 -17.80
CA ASP A 55 -7.53 37.06 -19.19
C ASP A 55 -7.64 36.09 -20.39
N SER A 56 -8.92 35.85 -20.71
CA SER A 56 -9.54 36.08 -22.03
C SER A 56 -9.60 34.96 -23.10
N ASN A 57 -10.83 34.75 -23.58
CA ASN A 57 -11.24 34.15 -24.86
C ASN A 57 -10.71 32.76 -25.26
N SER A 58 -11.46 31.71 -24.90
CA SER A 58 -11.97 30.76 -25.89
C SER A 58 -13.14 29.94 -25.33
N SER A 59 -14.16 29.73 -26.16
CA SER A 59 -15.35 28.95 -25.83
C SER A 59 -15.09 27.46 -26.00
N VAL A 60 -15.28 26.66 -24.95
CA VAL A 60 -15.34 25.20 -25.04
C VAL A 60 -16.56 24.69 -24.30
N SER A 61 -17.38 23.90 -24.98
CA SER A 61 -18.63 23.32 -24.46
C SER A 61 -18.38 22.17 -23.47
N GLN A 62 -19.22 22.10 -22.44
CA GLN A 62 -19.27 20.93 -21.54
C GLN A 62 -19.86 19.70 -22.25
N PRO A 63 -19.36 18.49 -21.93
CA PRO A 63 -20.16 17.26 -21.96
C PRO A 63 -20.67 16.91 -20.57
N GLN A 64 -21.90 16.39 -20.50
CA GLN A 64 -22.55 15.97 -19.26
C GLN A 64 -22.09 14.58 -18.81
N VAL A 65 -22.07 14.35 -17.49
CA VAL A 65 -21.93 13.01 -16.91
C VAL A 65 -23.29 12.33 -16.88
N GLN A 66 -23.41 11.17 -17.53
CA GLN A 66 -24.41 10.15 -17.22
C GLN A 66 -23.69 8.82 -16.98
N ALA A 67 -24.19 8.05 -16.02
CA ALA A 67 -23.67 6.72 -15.70
C ALA A 67 -24.39 5.65 -16.53
N GLU A 68 -23.67 4.64 -17.00
CA GLU A 68 -24.08 3.22 -16.90
C GLU A 68 -23.10 2.22 -17.54
N SER A 69 -23.10 1.00 -16.96
CA SER A 69 -22.73 -0.28 -17.56
C SER A 69 -21.29 -0.54 -18.04
N ILE A 70 -20.73 -1.66 -17.55
CA ILE A 70 -19.48 -2.25 -18.03
C ILE A 70 -19.78 -3.00 -19.35
N SER A 71 -19.46 -2.38 -20.49
CA SER A 71 -19.24 -3.09 -21.76
C SER A 71 -18.22 -2.34 -22.60
N GLY A 72 -17.32 -3.07 -23.26
CA GLY A 72 -16.05 -2.52 -23.72
C GLY A 72 -16.15 -1.59 -24.94
N LYS A 73 -15.41 -0.48 -24.89
CA LYS A 73 -14.76 0.16 -26.05
C LYS A 73 -13.37 0.64 -25.64
N SER A 74 -12.41 0.47 -26.54
CA SER A 74 -11.00 0.79 -26.32
C SER A 74 -10.77 2.29 -26.15
N GLU A 75 -10.22 2.71 -25.01
CA GLU A 75 -9.55 4.02 -24.94
C GLU A 75 -8.25 3.99 -25.77
N ASN A 76 -7.89 5.15 -26.33
CA ASN A 76 -6.89 5.24 -27.39
C ASN A 76 -5.52 4.71 -26.96
N GLN A 77 -5.02 3.72 -27.72
CA GLN A 77 -3.59 3.42 -27.80
C GLN A 77 -2.85 4.62 -28.41
N GLY A 78 -2.42 5.55 -27.55
CA GLY A 78 -1.52 6.63 -27.92
C GLY A 78 -0.14 6.08 -28.29
N ASN A 79 0.02 5.64 -29.54
CA ASN A 79 1.29 5.24 -30.13
C ASN A 79 2.24 6.45 -30.25
N TYR A 80 2.79 6.90 -29.12
CA TYR A 80 3.91 7.84 -29.11
C TYR A 80 5.21 7.05 -29.27
N GLN A 81 5.75 7.06 -30.49
CA GLN A 81 7.14 6.66 -30.72
C GLN A 81 8.05 7.58 -29.88
N PRO A 82 9.04 7.06 -29.14
CA PRO A 82 10.04 7.90 -28.50
C PRO A 82 10.65 8.86 -29.51
N SER A 83 10.80 10.14 -29.14
CA SER A 83 11.40 11.13 -30.03
C SER A 83 12.81 10.68 -30.45
N ASN A 84 13.14 10.83 -31.74
CA ASN A 84 14.47 10.55 -32.33
C ASN A 84 15.54 11.58 -31.88
N GLY A 85 15.63 11.83 -30.57
CA GLY A 85 16.76 12.50 -29.94
C GLY A 85 17.91 11.52 -29.74
N GLN A 86 19.14 12.03 -29.84
CA GLN A 86 20.36 11.28 -29.58
C GLN A 86 20.27 10.60 -28.21
N GLY A 87 20.64 9.31 -28.15
CA GLY A 87 20.27 8.41 -27.04
C GLY A 87 20.57 8.99 -25.66
N GLU A 88 19.54 9.43 -24.95
CA GLU A 88 19.64 9.77 -23.54
C GLU A 88 19.96 8.49 -22.76
N VAL A 89 20.98 8.57 -21.90
CA VAL A 89 21.43 7.44 -21.09
C VAL A 89 21.23 7.78 -19.62
N ILE A 90 20.42 6.97 -18.94
CA ILE A 90 20.24 7.07 -17.49
C ILE A 90 21.57 6.70 -16.82
N THR A 91 22.01 7.58 -15.92
CA THR A 91 23.31 7.46 -15.24
C THR A 91 23.15 7.55 -13.73
N ASN A 92 23.96 6.79 -12.99
CA ASN A 92 24.00 6.89 -11.54
C ASN A 92 24.68 8.21 -11.09
N ASN A 93 24.80 8.43 -9.78
CA ASN A 93 25.42 9.64 -9.25
C ASN A 93 26.92 9.79 -9.61
N ASN A 94 27.60 8.69 -9.97
CA ASN A 94 28.99 8.67 -10.43
C ASN A 94 29.12 8.85 -11.96
N SER A 95 28.01 9.17 -12.65
CA SER A 95 27.89 9.23 -14.11
C SER A 95 28.13 7.88 -14.84
N GLU A 96 28.07 6.75 -14.13
CA GLU A 96 28.06 5.43 -14.77
C GLU A 96 26.71 5.16 -15.44
N VAL A 97 26.76 4.65 -16.68
CA VAL A 97 25.59 4.14 -17.40
C VAL A 97 24.97 2.96 -16.68
N ILE A 98 23.68 3.04 -16.37
CA ILE A 98 22.93 1.90 -15.84
C ILE A 98 22.70 0.90 -16.98
N LYS A 99 23.04 -0.37 -16.77
CA LYS A 99 22.97 -1.41 -17.82
C LYS A 99 21.72 -2.26 -17.70
N THR A 100 21.32 -2.87 -18.81
CA THR A 100 20.31 -3.93 -18.87
C THR A 100 20.89 -5.20 -19.49
N ASP A 101 20.87 -6.30 -18.76
CA ASP A 101 21.45 -7.57 -19.19
C ASP A 101 20.32 -8.64 -19.25
N PRO A 102 19.98 -9.19 -20.44
CA PRO A 102 18.90 -10.19 -20.57
C PRO A 102 19.27 -11.55 -19.97
N PHE A 103 18.37 -12.14 -19.19
CA PHE A 103 18.52 -13.46 -18.55
C PHE A 103 19.79 -13.69 -17.69
N ASP A 104 20.56 -12.63 -17.39
CA ASP A 104 21.78 -12.72 -16.59
C ASP A 104 21.44 -12.70 -15.09
N PHE A 105 21.29 -13.89 -14.52
CA PHE A 105 21.05 -14.12 -13.09
C PHE A 105 22.01 -15.17 -12.56
N ASN A 106 22.88 -14.76 -11.63
CA ASN A 106 23.78 -15.68 -10.96
C ASN A 106 22.99 -16.62 -10.02
N GLY A 107 23.13 -17.93 -10.20
CA GLY A 107 22.47 -18.92 -9.35
C GLY A 107 23.00 -18.93 -7.91
N THR A 108 22.13 -19.25 -6.95
CA THR A 108 22.46 -19.31 -5.52
C THR A 108 23.29 -20.53 -5.19
N LYS A 109 24.49 -20.32 -4.67
CA LYS A 109 25.28 -21.40 -4.03
C LYS A 109 24.71 -21.72 -2.65
N LEU A 110 24.29 -22.98 -2.44
CA LEU A 110 23.67 -23.42 -1.19
C LEU A 110 24.62 -24.34 -0.43
N THR A 111 25.03 -23.90 0.77
CA THR A 111 26.03 -24.56 1.63
C THR A 111 25.46 -25.03 2.97
N ASP A 112 24.14 -25.02 3.11
CA ASP A 112 23.41 -25.30 4.35
C ASP A 112 23.26 -26.82 4.57
N ASN A 113 24.23 -27.41 5.27
CA ASN A 113 24.26 -28.85 5.59
C ASN A 113 23.29 -29.27 6.71
N SER A 114 22.25 -28.48 7.03
CA SER A 114 21.26 -28.87 8.03
C SER A 114 20.41 -30.04 7.56
N LYS A 115 20.30 -31.08 8.40
CA LYS A 115 19.51 -32.29 8.13
C LYS A 115 18.05 -31.95 7.86
N SER A 116 17.54 -32.24 6.66
CA SER A 116 16.21 -31.79 6.24
C SER A 116 15.17 -32.89 6.05
N VAL A 117 15.59 -34.12 5.75
CA VAL A 117 14.72 -35.31 5.64
C VAL A 117 15.42 -36.50 6.28
N SER A 118 14.87 -37.03 7.38
CA SER A 118 15.31 -38.28 8.03
C SER A 118 16.83 -38.42 8.33
N GLY A 119 17.55 -37.30 8.42
CA GLY A 119 19.00 -37.26 8.66
C GLY A 119 19.88 -37.25 7.40
N ILE A 120 19.30 -37.30 6.20
CA ILE A 120 19.99 -37.15 4.91
C ILE A 120 20.53 -35.72 4.75
N THR A 121 21.68 -35.61 4.08
CA THR A 121 22.42 -34.37 3.76
C THR A 121 22.93 -34.42 2.31
N ALA A 122 23.41 -33.31 1.74
CA ALA A 122 23.98 -33.32 0.37
C ALA A 122 25.22 -34.22 0.21
N GLU A 123 25.92 -34.51 1.31
CA GLU A 123 27.04 -35.47 1.35
C GLU A 123 26.57 -36.95 1.37
N SER A 124 25.26 -37.20 1.49
CA SER A 124 24.70 -38.55 1.42
C SER A 124 24.75 -39.05 -0.03
N ASN A 125 25.14 -40.32 -0.19
CA ASN A 125 25.31 -40.93 -1.51
C ASN A 125 23.99 -41.03 -2.29
N LYS A 126 22.83 -41.17 -1.62
CA LYS A 126 21.52 -41.29 -2.24
C LYS A 126 20.46 -40.47 -1.51
N PHE A 127 19.54 -39.91 -2.28
CA PHE A 127 18.23 -39.45 -1.80
C PHE A 127 17.17 -39.73 -2.87
N ASP A 128 16.25 -40.65 -2.57
CA ASP A 128 15.09 -40.93 -3.41
C ASP A 128 13.81 -40.54 -2.65
N PRO A 129 13.15 -39.41 -2.98
CA PRO A 129 11.97 -38.92 -2.27
C PRO A 129 10.76 -39.86 -2.34
N ARG A 130 10.77 -40.85 -3.25
CA ARG A 130 9.73 -41.89 -3.35
C ARG A 130 9.74 -42.79 -2.11
N GLU A 131 10.92 -43.07 -1.57
CA GLU A 131 11.11 -43.86 -0.33
C GLU A 131 10.57 -43.14 0.92
N PHE A 132 10.34 -41.83 0.84
CA PHE A 132 9.89 -40.98 1.96
C PHE A 132 8.45 -40.45 1.82
N ASN A 133 7.68 -40.91 0.81
CA ASN A 133 6.33 -40.39 0.51
C ASN A 133 6.31 -38.85 0.31
N LEU A 134 7.35 -38.29 -0.33
CA LEU A 134 7.47 -36.85 -0.58
C LEU A 134 7.02 -36.42 -1.98
N MET A 135 6.50 -37.35 -2.78
CA MET A 135 6.15 -37.13 -4.18
C MET A 135 4.63 -37.18 -4.44
N THR A 136 4.19 -36.43 -5.44
CA THR A 136 2.89 -36.55 -6.11
C THR A 136 3.01 -37.41 -7.38
N SER A 137 1.91 -37.94 -7.89
CA SER A 137 1.84 -38.73 -9.12
C SER A 137 2.42 -38.01 -10.33
N ILE A 138 2.95 -38.76 -11.30
CA ILE A 138 3.37 -38.24 -12.59
C ILE A 138 2.16 -38.08 -13.51
N LYS A 139 2.06 -36.92 -14.14
CA LYS A 139 1.02 -36.54 -15.09
C LYS A 139 1.52 -36.68 -16.53
N ASN A 140 0.65 -36.48 -17.51
CA ASN A 140 0.97 -36.64 -18.92
C ASN A 140 0.61 -35.38 -19.73
N GLN A 141 1.60 -34.72 -20.34
CA GLN A 141 1.44 -33.57 -21.21
C GLN A 141 0.85 -33.92 -22.59
N LEU A 142 0.73 -35.22 -22.90
CA LEU A 142 0.21 -35.74 -24.16
C LEU A 142 1.02 -35.18 -25.34
N LYS A 143 0.38 -34.56 -26.35
CA LYS A 143 1.07 -34.09 -27.56
C LYS A 143 1.51 -32.62 -27.53
N LEU A 144 1.34 -31.92 -26.41
CA LEU A 144 1.64 -30.48 -26.32
C LEU A 144 3.07 -30.21 -25.83
N GLY A 145 3.69 -29.16 -26.38
CA GLY A 145 5.00 -28.64 -25.99
C GLY A 145 4.94 -27.71 -24.78
N ILE A 146 4.26 -28.12 -23.70
CA ILE A 146 4.05 -27.29 -22.49
C ILE A 146 4.69 -27.87 -21.20
N CYS A 147 5.74 -28.67 -21.35
CA CYS A 147 6.47 -29.29 -20.23
C CYS A 147 6.91 -28.32 -19.12
N TRP A 148 7.20 -27.06 -19.47
CA TRP A 148 7.50 -25.97 -18.52
C TRP A 148 6.41 -25.79 -17.44
N SER A 149 5.14 -26.00 -17.80
CA SER A 149 4.00 -25.91 -16.89
C SER A 149 3.99 -27.08 -15.90
N PHE A 150 4.13 -28.31 -16.41
CA PHE A 150 4.24 -29.53 -15.61
C PHE A 150 5.44 -29.49 -14.67
N ALA A 151 6.61 -29.05 -15.15
CA ALA A 151 7.82 -28.95 -14.34
C ALA A 151 7.68 -27.91 -13.22
N GLY A 152 7.06 -26.76 -13.50
CA GLY A 152 6.74 -25.73 -12.51
C GLY A 152 5.75 -26.20 -11.44
N ASN A 153 4.64 -26.81 -11.85
CA ASN A 153 3.67 -27.39 -10.93
C ASN A 153 4.27 -28.53 -10.09
N ALA A 154 5.04 -29.43 -10.71
CA ALA A 154 5.76 -30.49 -10.00
C ALA A 154 6.72 -29.95 -8.93
N ALA A 155 7.41 -28.84 -9.19
CA ALA A 155 8.27 -28.19 -8.20
C ALA A 155 7.47 -27.65 -7.00
N LEU A 156 6.34 -26.98 -7.26
CA LEU A 156 5.46 -26.45 -6.21
C LEU A 156 4.74 -27.55 -5.42
N GLU A 157 4.23 -28.59 -6.08
CA GLU A 157 3.65 -29.79 -5.45
C GLU A 157 4.66 -30.45 -4.50
N SER A 158 5.91 -30.63 -4.95
CA SER A 158 6.99 -31.20 -4.14
C SER A 158 7.32 -30.32 -2.93
N PHE A 159 7.35 -29.00 -3.09
CA PHE A 159 7.54 -28.06 -1.97
C PHE A 159 6.40 -28.14 -0.95
N LEU A 160 5.14 -28.14 -1.40
CA LEU A 160 3.95 -28.20 -0.54
C LEU A 160 3.88 -29.52 0.23
N LYS A 161 4.17 -30.64 -0.44
CA LYS A 161 4.22 -31.98 0.16
C LYS A 161 5.33 -32.08 1.20
N LYS A 162 6.56 -31.67 0.85
CA LYS A 162 7.72 -31.65 1.75
C LYS A 162 7.51 -30.75 2.96
N SER A 163 6.89 -29.60 2.76
CA SER A 163 6.63 -28.62 3.84
C SER A 163 5.45 -29.02 4.74
N ASN A 164 4.87 -30.21 4.53
CA ASN A 164 3.69 -30.71 5.24
C ASN A 164 2.48 -29.74 5.17
N ILE A 165 2.36 -29.01 4.06
CA ILE A 165 1.24 -28.09 3.79
C ILE A 165 0.07 -28.86 3.18
N GLY A 166 0.34 -29.83 2.32
CA GLY A 166 -0.67 -30.72 1.77
C GLY A 166 -0.15 -31.52 0.57
N THR A 167 -0.97 -32.46 0.10
CA THR A 167 -0.77 -33.13 -1.19
C THR A 167 -1.77 -32.50 -2.16
N TYR A 168 -1.29 -31.95 -3.27
CA TYR A 168 -2.11 -31.22 -4.24
C TYR A 168 -1.86 -31.74 -5.65
N ASP A 169 -2.88 -31.61 -6.50
CA ASP A 169 -2.81 -31.84 -7.93
C ASP A 169 -3.16 -30.51 -8.62
N LEU A 170 -2.14 -29.84 -9.17
CA LEU A 170 -2.25 -28.47 -9.68
C LEU A 170 -2.57 -28.45 -11.18
N SER A 171 -3.47 -27.59 -11.62
CA SER A 171 -3.86 -27.47 -13.03
C SER A 171 -2.73 -26.91 -13.89
N GLU A 172 -2.20 -27.70 -14.83
CA GLU A 172 -1.32 -27.21 -15.89
C GLU A 172 -2.10 -26.41 -16.96
N GLU A 173 -3.36 -26.76 -17.20
CA GLU A 173 -4.22 -26.12 -18.20
C GLU A 173 -4.46 -24.64 -17.90
N HIS A 174 -4.69 -24.27 -16.64
CA HIS A 174 -4.82 -22.86 -16.27
C HIS A 174 -3.53 -22.07 -16.58
N MET A 175 -2.35 -22.66 -16.35
CA MET A 175 -1.07 -22.01 -16.64
C MET A 175 -0.81 -21.91 -18.16
N ARG A 176 -1.15 -22.95 -18.93
CA ARG A 176 -1.14 -22.94 -20.41
C ARG A 176 -1.94 -21.75 -20.95
N TRP A 177 -3.19 -21.60 -20.53
CA TRP A 177 -4.06 -20.52 -21.03
C TRP A 177 -3.74 -19.14 -20.46
N TRP A 178 -3.15 -19.07 -19.27
CA TRP A 178 -2.62 -17.84 -18.70
C TRP A 178 -1.48 -17.26 -19.57
N ALA A 179 -0.60 -18.12 -20.08
CA ALA A 179 0.58 -17.71 -20.86
C ALA A 179 0.34 -17.57 -22.38
N LYS A 180 -0.91 -17.69 -22.85
CA LYS A 180 -1.24 -17.90 -24.26
C LYS A 180 -1.50 -16.62 -25.05
N ASP A 181 -2.35 -15.75 -24.53
CA ASP A 181 -3.05 -14.71 -25.30
C ASP A 181 -2.39 -13.32 -25.21
N GLY A 182 -1.31 -13.16 -24.44
CA GLY A 182 -0.67 -11.88 -24.21
C GLY A 182 -1.36 -10.98 -23.20
N THR A 183 -2.38 -11.45 -22.47
CA THR A 183 -3.01 -10.69 -21.37
C THR A 183 -1.98 -10.35 -20.29
N PHE A 184 -1.14 -11.34 -19.95
CA PHE A 184 -0.06 -11.25 -18.96
C PHE A 184 1.32 -11.21 -19.65
N ASP A 185 1.38 -10.57 -20.82
CA ASP A 185 2.55 -10.36 -21.69
C ASP A 185 3.18 -11.61 -22.32
N TRP A 186 2.97 -12.79 -21.72
CA TRP A 186 3.29 -14.10 -22.27
C TRP A 186 2.41 -14.48 -23.48
N LYS A 187 3.05 -15.02 -24.53
CA LYS A 187 2.46 -15.44 -25.82
C LYS A 187 3.08 -16.76 -26.28
N ILE A 188 2.80 -17.83 -25.56
CA ILE A 188 3.40 -19.15 -25.77
C ILE A 188 2.49 -20.03 -26.64
N GLY A 189 3.01 -20.54 -27.77
CA GLY A 189 2.32 -21.53 -28.60
C GLY A 189 2.19 -22.89 -27.91
N ASP A 190 1.22 -23.72 -28.35
CA ASP A 190 0.97 -25.04 -27.73
C ASP A 190 2.08 -26.06 -28.04
N SER A 191 3.02 -25.73 -28.93
CA SER A 191 4.08 -26.60 -29.46
C SER A 191 5.48 -26.00 -29.35
N GLU A 192 5.63 -24.80 -28.77
CA GLU A 192 6.88 -24.01 -28.86
C GLU A 192 7.84 -24.22 -27.68
N GLY A 193 7.40 -24.83 -26.58
CA GLY A 193 8.16 -24.87 -25.32
C GLY A 193 8.14 -23.53 -24.58
N SER A 194 8.83 -23.45 -23.43
CA SER A 194 9.13 -22.18 -22.75
C SER A 194 10.28 -22.32 -21.76
N THR A 195 10.78 -21.19 -21.28
CA THR A 195 11.73 -21.10 -20.17
C THR A 195 11.07 -21.51 -18.86
N ASN A 196 11.87 -21.98 -17.90
CA ASN A 196 11.40 -22.34 -16.56
C ASN A 196 10.90 -21.12 -15.76
N GLU A 197 11.29 -19.92 -16.17
CA GLU A 197 10.90 -18.64 -15.56
C GLU A 197 9.40 -18.34 -15.73
N THR A 198 8.77 -18.77 -16.82
CA THR A 198 7.32 -18.63 -17.07
C THR A 198 6.47 -19.05 -15.87
N SER A 199 6.76 -20.25 -15.34
CA SER A 199 6.05 -20.81 -14.21
C SER A 199 6.30 -20.00 -12.92
N MET A 200 7.49 -19.42 -12.77
CA MET A 200 7.83 -18.55 -11.64
C MET A 200 7.12 -17.19 -11.73
N GLY A 201 7.04 -16.59 -12.92
CA GLY A 201 6.24 -15.40 -13.19
C GLY A 201 4.76 -15.59 -12.86
N TYR A 202 4.17 -16.72 -13.27
CA TYR A 202 2.80 -17.11 -12.92
C TYR A 202 2.57 -17.23 -11.40
N PHE A 203 3.46 -17.92 -10.69
CA PHE A 203 3.34 -18.12 -9.24
C PHE A 203 3.56 -16.82 -8.44
N THR A 204 4.57 -16.03 -8.81
CA THR A 204 4.94 -14.78 -8.09
C THR A 204 4.00 -13.62 -8.38
N SER A 205 3.26 -13.66 -9.50
CA SER A 205 2.17 -12.73 -9.80
C SER A 205 0.81 -13.11 -9.21
N TRP A 206 0.76 -14.23 -8.45
CA TRP A 206 -0.41 -14.77 -7.74
C TRP A 206 -1.61 -15.12 -8.63
N GLN A 207 -1.39 -15.34 -9.93
CA GLN A 207 -2.45 -15.72 -10.86
C GLN A 207 -2.91 -17.18 -10.69
N GLY A 208 -2.10 -17.99 -10.01
CA GLY A 208 -2.47 -19.32 -9.51
C GLY A 208 -1.50 -19.82 -8.43
N PRO A 209 -1.36 -21.15 -8.25
CA PRO A 209 -1.99 -22.21 -9.03
C PRO A 209 -3.50 -22.35 -8.78
N LYS A 210 -4.17 -23.14 -9.62
CA LYS A 210 -5.51 -23.68 -9.42
C LYS A 210 -5.44 -25.21 -9.35
N LEU A 211 -6.49 -25.90 -8.93
CA LEU A 211 -6.49 -27.37 -8.87
C LEU A 211 -6.86 -28.00 -10.21
N GLU A 212 -6.26 -29.14 -10.51
CA GLU A 212 -6.59 -29.98 -11.68
C GLU A 212 -8.06 -30.43 -11.64
N SER A 213 -8.63 -30.64 -10.44
CA SER A 213 -10.05 -30.93 -10.26
C SER A 213 -10.99 -29.79 -10.68
N ASP A 214 -10.51 -28.54 -10.67
CA ASP A 214 -11.30 -27.37 -11.05
C ASP A 214 -11.11 -27.04 -12.53
N ILE A 215 -9.88 -27.14 -13.05
CA ILE A 215 -9.56 -26.92 -14.48
C ILE A 215 -8.72 -28.10 -14.99
N PRO A 216 -9.38 -29.17 -15.47
CA PRO A 216 -8.69 -30.38 -15.93
C PRO A 216 -7.89 -30.18 -17.23
N TYR A 217 -6.83 -30.96 -17.39
CA TYR A 217 -5.91 -30.87 -18.51
C TYR A 217 -6.47 -31.38 -19.84
N ASN A 218 -6.29 -30.58 -20.90
CA ASN A 218 -6.68 -30.94 -22.26
C ASN A 218 -5.50 -30.93 -23.23
N GLY A 219 -4.55 -31.85 -23.02
CA GLY A 219 -3.39 -32.04 -23.90
C GLY A 219 -3.67 -32.75 -25.23
N ASN A 220 -4.91 -33.13 -25.54
CA ASN A 220 -5.24 -33.87 -26.76
C ASN A 220 -5.51 -32.99 -27.99
N VAL A 221 -5.74 -31.69 -27.78
CA VAL A 221 -6.16 -30.74 -28.81
C VAL A 221 -5.37 -29.44 -28.65
N THR A 222 -4.75 -28.96 -29.74
CA THR A 222 -4.11 -27.64 -29.79
C THR A 222 -5.14 -26.53 -30.02
N THR A 223 -4.75 -25.27 -29.81
CA THR A 223 -5.59 -24.12 -30.20
C THR A 223 -5.96 -24.11 -31.67
N ASP A 224 -5.05 -24.56 -32.53
CA ASP A 224 -5.23 -24.55 -33.98
C ASP A 224 -6.17 -25.68 -34.44
N GLU A 225 -6.25 -26.75 -33.66
CA GLU A 225 -7.24 -27.83 -33.77
C GLU A 225 -8.57 -27.49 -33.07
N GLY A 226 -8.73 -26.29 -32.51
CA GLY A 226 -9.98 -25.79 -31.92
C GLY A 226 -10.13 -25.96 -30.41
N ALA A 227 -9.05 -26.21 -29.66
CA ALA A 227 -9.08 -26.12 -28.19
C ALA A 227 -9.49 -24.71 -27.74
N LYS A 228 -10.26 -24.63 -26.64
CA LYS A 228 -10.81 -23.38 -26.11
C LYS A 228 -10.39 -23.17 -24.66
N LYS A 229 -10.17 -21.90 -24.30
CA LYS A 229 -9.92 -21.47 -22.92
C LYS A 229 -11.06 -21.98 -22.00
N PRO A 230 -10.75 -22.63 -20.87
CA PRO A 230 -11.76 -23.15 -19.95
C PRO A 230 -12.77 -22.09 -19.53
N ALA A 231 -14.07 -22.43 -19.56
CA ALA A 231 -15.13 -21.45 -19.27
C ALA A 231 -15.09 -20.91 -17.83
N ASN A 232 -14.49 -21.67 -16.91
CA ASN A 232 -14.25 -21.30 -15.52
C ASN A 232 -12.81 -20.80 -15.26
N PHE A 233 -12.07 -20.40 -16.31
CA PHE A 233 -10.69 -19.91 -16.19
C PHE A 233 -10.53 -18.88 -15.08
N ASP A 234 -11.36 -17.84 -15.04
CA ASP A 234 -11.31 -16.82 -13.99
C ASP A 234 -11.95 -17.27 -12.68
N SER A 235 -13.11 -17.95 -12.74
CA SER A 235 -13.97 -18.25 -11.59
C SER A 235 -13.54 -19.44 -10.74
N ALA A 236 -12.72 -20.36 -11.27
CA ALA A 236 -12.14 -21.44 -10.50
C ALA A 236 -11.27 -20.88 -9.35
N PRO A 237 -11.33 -21.46 -8.13
CA PRO A 237 -10.57 -20.95 -7.00
C PRO A 237 -9.07 -21.08 -7.24
N ARG A 238 -8.30 -20.08 -6.79
CA ARG A 238 -6.86 -20.25 -6.59
C ARG A 238 -6.62 -21.13 -5.37
N LEU A 239 -5.50 -21.85 -5.35
CA LEU A 239 -5.03 -22.52 -4.15
C LEU A 239 -4.96 -21.51 -2.99
N GLY A 240 -5.35 -21.93 -1.78
CA GLY A 240 -5.33 -21.08 -0.57
C GLY A 240 -3.93 -20.69 -0.06
N TYR A 241 -2.91 -20.79 -0.92
CA TYR A 241 -1.51 -20.49 -0.64
C TYR A 241 -0.89 -19.71 -1.80
N ASN A 242 -0.24 -18.60 -1.46
CA ASN A 242 0.43 -17.70 -2.40
C ASN A 242 1.95 -17.89 -2.29
N VAL A 243 2.67 -17.98 -3.43
CA VAL A 243 4.14 -18.04 -3.45
C VAL A 243 4.72 -16.67 -3.09
N LEU A 244 5.74 -16.66 -2.24
CA LEU A 244 6.44 -15.45 -1.77
C LEU A 244 7.89 -15.38 -2.22
N ASP A 245 8.58 -16.52 -2.20
CA ASP A 245 10.01 -16.58 -2.48
C ASP A 245 10.31 -17.70 -3.48
N VAL A 246 11.16 -17.40 -4.46
CA VAL A 246 11.67 -18.34 -5.47
C VAL A 246 13.18 -18.16 -5.55
N VAL A 247 13.92 -19.25 -5.38
CA VAL A 247 15.39 -19.27 -5.45
C VAL A 247 15.81 -19.72 -6.85
N ASN A 248 16.64 -18.92 -7.52
CA ASN A 248 17.49 -19.39 -8.60
C ASN A 248 18.66 -20.17 -7.99
N VAL A 249 18.86 -21.43 -8.40
CA VAL A 249 19.81 -22.39 -7.83
C VAL A 249 21.06 -22.50 -8.71
N ALA A 250 22.25 -22.45 -8.10
CA ALA A 250 23.50 -22.68 -8.82
C ALA A 250 23.60 -24.12 -9.34
N THR A 251 24.23 -24.28 -10.50
CA THR A 251 24.31 -25.55 -11.24
C THR A 251 25.28 -26.57 -10.64
N ASP A 252 26.00 -26.21 -9.57
CA ASP A 252 26.91 -27.15 -8.90
C ASP A 252 26.16 -28.22 -8.11
N ARG A 253 26.71 -29.45 -8.09
CA ARG A 253 26.06 -30.63 -7.51
C ARG A 253 25.68 -30.43 -6.03
N SER A 254 26.49 -29.72 -5.25
CA SER A 254 26.20 -29.50 -3.83
C SER A 254 24.99 -28.58 -3.66
N SER A 255 24.95 -27.47 -4.41
CA SER A 255 23.82 -26.55 -4.43
C SER A 255 22.52 -27.21 -4.87
N VAL A 256 22.56 -28.04 -5.93
CA VAL A 256 21.40 -28.80 -6.42
C VAL A 256 20.90 -29.80 -5.37
N LYS A 257 21.79 -30.61 -4.77
CA LYS A 257 21.40 -31.53 -3.67
C LYS A 257 20.81 -30.77 -2.47
N ASN A 258 21.41 -29.65 -2.06
CA ASN A 258 20.93 -28.82 -0.96
C ASN A 258 19.57 -28.16 -1.27
N ALA A 259 19.32 -27.72 -2.50
CA ALA A 259 18.02 -27.20 -2.92
C ALA A 259 16.94 -28.30 -2.93
N ILE A 260 17.22 -29.49 -3.47
CA ILE A 260 16.31 -30.65 -3.37
C ILE A 260 15.97 -30.94 -1.90
N LEU A 261 16.99 -31.02 -1.04
CA LEU A 261 16.81 -31.26 0.39
C LEU A 261 16.06 -30.15 1.11
N LYS A 262 16.17 -28.90 0.70
CA LYS A 262 15.55 -27.75 1.38
C LYS A 262 14.16 -27.43 0.88
N TYR A 263 13.94 -27.55 -0.44
CA TYR A 263 12.76 -27.09 -1.16
C TYR A 263 11.96 -28.21 -1.84
N GLY A 264 12.51 -29.43 -1.94
CA GLY A 264 11.84 -30.63 -2.44
C GLY A 264 12.12 -30.94 -3.91
N ALA A 265 12.23 -29.91 -4.74
CA ALA A 265 12.49 -30.06 -6.16
C ALA A 265 13.11 -28.79 -6.78
N ILE A 266 13.69 -28.94 -7.96
CA ILE A 266 14.24 -27.85 -8.79
C ILE A 266 13.73 -28.02 -10.22
N THR A 267 13.11 -26.99 -10.80
CA THR A 267 12.79 -26.95 -12.22
C THR A 267 14.07 -26.75 -13.04
N SER A 268 14.31 -27.56 -14.06
CA SER A 268 15.45 -27.40 -14.99
C SER A 268 15.12 -28.01 -16.36
N GLY A 269 15.75 -27.53 -17.43
CA GLY A 269 15.63 -28.11 -18.76
C GLY A 269 16.76 -29.11 -19.10
N TYR A 270 16.54 -29.92 -20.13
CA TYR A 270 17.58 -30.73 -20.80
C TYR A 270 17.24 -30.91 -22.30
N TYR A 271 18.16 -31.47 -23.09
CA TYR A 271 17.89 -31.85 -24.48
C TYR A 271 17.35 -33.28 -24.53
N ASP A 272 16.09 -33.46 -24.92
CA ASP A 272 15.50 -34.77 -25.10
C ASP A 272 15.65 -35.29 -26.55
N ASP A 273 16.17 -36.51 -26.68
CA ASP A 273 16.22 -37.29 -27.92
C ASP A 273 16.34 -38.78 -27.55
N ALA A 274 15.45 -39.60 -28.12
CA ALA A 274 15.36 -41.04 -27.86
C ALA A 274 16.69 -41.79 -28.07
N LYS A 275 17.62 -41.30 -28.89
CA LYS A 275 18.94 -41.95 -29.07
C LYS A 275 19.79 -41.96 -27.80
N TYR A 276 19.60 -41.00 -26.89
CA TYR A 276 20.32 -40.90 -25.61
C TYR A 276 19.61 -41.65 -24.46
N MET A 277 18.38 -42.10 -24.71
CA MET A 277 17.59 -42.89 -23.77
C MET A 277 18.10 -44.34 -23.72
N SER A 278 18.13 -44.92 -22.52
CA SER A 278 18.34 -46.35 -22.31
C SER A 278 17.21 -47.21 -22.90
N GLN A 279 17.49 -48.49 -23.17
CA GLN A 279 16.54 -49.40 -23.81
C GLN A 279 15.31 -49.68 -22.94
N ASP A 280 15.45 -49.64 -21.61
CA ASP A 280 14.33 -49.75 -20.67
C ASP A 280 13.69 -48.40 -20.29
N SER A 281 14.15 -47.32 -20.92
CA SER A 281 13.71 -45.93 -20.71
C SER A 281 13.79 -45.44 -19.26
N THR A 282 14.71 -45.98 -18.45
CA THR A 282 14.90 -45.57 -17.03
C THR A 282 16.11 -44.68 -16.78
N ALA A 283 17.05 -44.61 -17.71
CA ALA A 283 18.25 -43.79 -17.64
C ALA A 283 18.51 -43.02 -18.95
N PHE A 284 19.09 -41.82 -18.86
CA PHE A 284 19.36 -40.92 -20.00
C PHE A 284 20.73 -40.23 -19.87
N TYR A 285 21.47 -40.10 -20.97
CA TYR A 285 22.72 -39.34 -20.99
C TYR A 285 23.02 -38.75 -22.38
N CYS A 286 23.06 -37.42 -22.49
CA CYS A 286 23.57 -36.66 -23.63
C CYS A 286 24.99 -36.15 -23.36
N ASP A 287 25.96 -36.61 -24.17
CA ASP A 287 27.36 -36.18 -24.12
C ASP A 287 27.67 -34.98 -25.04
N GLU A 288 26.66 -34.36 -25.64
CA GLU A 288 26.77 -33.23 -26.56
C GLU A 288 26.18 -31.95 -25.94
N SER A 289 26.82 -30.81 -26.14
CA SER A 289 26.34 -29.51 -25.62
C SER A 289 25.27 -28.93 -26.56
N LEU A 290 24.08 -29.49 -26.48
CA LEU A 290 22.90 -29.11 -27.26
C LEU A 290 21.97 -28.17 -26.46
N GLY A 291 21.20 -27.34 -27.17
CA GLY A 291 20.19 -26.49 -26.56
C GLY A 291 19.03 -27.32 -26.00
N GLN A 292 18.42 -26.88 -24.90
CA GLN A 292 17.37 -27.63 -24.22
C GLN A 292 16.07 -27.69 -25.05
N THR A 293 15.35 -28.80 -24.95
CA THR A 293 14.06 -29.04 -25.66
C THR A 293 12.95 -29.52 -24.73
N HIS A 294 13.27 -29.91 -23.50
CA HIS A 294 12.30 -30.43 -22.53
C HIS A 294 12.59 -29.91 -21.12
N ALA A 295 11.56 -29.77 -20.28
CA ALA A 295 11.64 -29.23 -18.92
C ALA A 295 11.11 -30.26 -17.90
N ILE A 296 11.82 -30.41 -16.78
CA ILE A 296 11.55 -31.41 -15.75
C ILE A 296 11.72 -30.83 -14.34
N ALA A 297 11.30 -31.58 -13.32
CA ALA A 297 11.66 -31.31 -11.93
C ALA A 297 12.71 -32.32 -11.45
N ILE A 298 13.89 -31.85 -11.04
CA ILE A 298 14.90 -32.66 -10.35
C ILE A 298 14.46 -32.83 -8.90
N VAL A 299 14.34 -34.07 -8.43
CA VAL A 299 13.73 -34.39 -7.12
C VAL A 299 14.61 -35.26 -6.22
N GLY A 300 15.66 -35.88 -6.75
CA GLY A 300 16.53 -36.78 -6.00
C GLY A 300 17.85 -37.07 -6.71
N TRP A 301 18.66 -37.95 -6.13
CA TRP A 301 19.94 -38.36 -6.69
C TRP A 301 20.42 -39.71 -6.15
N ASP A 302 21.36 -40.32 -6.85
CA ASP A 302 22.14 -41.47 -6.40
C ASP A 302 23.54 -41.42 -7.03
N ASP A 303 24.55 -41.12 -6.21
CA ASP A 303 25.97 -41.06 -6.58
C ASP A 303 26.52 -42.43 -7.02
N ASN A 304 25.86 -43.54 -6.63
CA ASN A 304 26.24 -44.89 -6.98
C ASN A 304 25.39 -45.48 -8.13
N PHE A 305 24.47 -44.72 -8.71
CA PHE A 305 23.66 -45.18 -9.84
C PHE A 305 24.58 -45.68 -10.97
N SER A 306 24.48 -46.97 -11.29
CA SER A 306 25.49 -47.62 -12.14
C SER A 306 25.48 -47.04 -13.56
N LYS A 307 26.67 -46.68 -14.04
CA LYS A 307 26.90 -46.29 -15.44
C LYS A 307 26.48 -47.37 -16.45
N ASP A 308 26.36 -48.63 -16.02
CA ASP A 308 25.92 -49.73 -16.89
C ASP A 308 24.41 -49.69 -17.19
N ARG A 309 23.63 -48.85 -16.48
CA ARG A 309 22.20 -48.61 -16.77
C ARG A 309 21.97 -47.71 -17.98
N PHE A 310 22.97 -46.95 -18.42
CA PHE A 310 22.88 -46.07 -19.58
C PHE A 310 23.24 -46.87 -20.85
N THR A 311 22.21 -47.47 -21.44
CA THR A 311 22.35 -48.32 -22.64
C THR A 311 21.90 -47.61 -23.94
N GLY A 312 21.89 -46.28 -23.94
CA GLY A 312 21.61 -45.47 -25.13
C GLY A 312 22.84 -45.35 -26.04
N LYS A 313 22.85 -44.33 -26.91
CA LYS A 313 23.98 -44.00 -27.81
C LYS A 313 25.32 -43.90 -27.09
N VAL A 314 25.32 -43.37 -25.86
CA VAL A 314 26.52 -43.13 -25.06
C VAL A 314 26.35 -43.60 -23.62
N LYS A 315 27.49 -43.82 -22.96
CA LYS A 315 27.60 -44.34 -21.59
C LYS A 315 28.52 -43.42 -20.78
N PRO A 316 28.12 -42.98 -19.57
CA PRO A 316 28.95 -42.09 -18.77
C PRO A 316 30.18 -42.81 -18.23
N LYS A 317 31.23 -42.04 -17.91
CA LYS A 317 32.51 -42.58 -17.44
C LYS A 317 32.40 -43.09 -16.01
N SER A 318 31.59 -42.43 -15.20
CA SER A 318 31.42 -42.62 -13.76
C SER A 318 29.98 -43.03 -13.42
N ASN A 319 29.79 -43.62 -12.24
CA ASN A 319 28.47 -43.74 -11.65
C ASN A 319 27.97 -42.36 -11.20
N GLY A 320 26.65 -42.24 -11.02
CA GLY A 320 26.03 -41.04 -10.47
C GLY A 320 24.96 -40.45 -11.40
N ALA A 321 23.76 -40.26 -10.85
CA ALA A 321 22.61 -39.74 -11.59
C ALA A 321 21.68 -38.89 -10.72
N TRP A 322 21.02 -37.93 -11.36
CA TRP A 322 19.87 -37.21 -10.85
C TRP A 322 18.59 -38.00 -11.10
N LEU A 323 17.71 -38.07 -10.10
CA LEU A 323 16.33 -38.55 -10.28
C LEU A 323 15.43 -37.37 -10.64
N ILE A 324 14.75 -37.45 -11.78
CA ILE A 324 13.81 -36.42 -12.23
C ILE A 324 12.38 -36.95 -12.28
N LYS A 325 11.42 -36.06 -12.00
CA LYS A 325 9.99 -36.26 -12.22
C LYS A 325 9.64 -35.69 -13.59
N ASN A 326 9.18 -36.55 -14.50
CA ASN A 326 8.84 -36.21 -15.89
C ASN A 326 7.33 -35.93 -16.04
N SER A 327 6.88 -35.65 -17.26
CA SER A 327 5.52 -35.26 -17.63
C SER A 327 4.92 -36.11 -18.77
N TRP A 328 5.27 -37.39 -18.89
CA TRP A 328 4.77 -38.30 -19.94
C TRP A 328 3.94 -39.47 -19.39
N GLY A 329 3.38 -39.32 -18.19
CA GLY A 329 2.66 -40.39 -17.50
C GLY A 329 3.57 -41.55 -17.07
N ASN A 330 2.98 -42.71 -16.83
CA ASN A 330 3.70 -43.91 -16.43
C ASN A 330 4.22 -44.69 -17.67
N TYR A 331 5.28 -44.18 -18.29
CA TYR A 331 5.84 -44.72 -19.55
C TYR A 331 6.95 -45.78 -19.35
N ASN A 332 7.40 -46.03 -18.12
CA ASN A 332 8.52 -46.91 -17.82
C ASN A 332 8.37 -47.64 -16.47
N LYS A 333 9.26 -48.58 -16.16
CA LYS A 333 9.23 -49.33 -14.89
C LYS A 333 9.56 -48.50 -13.63
N GLU A 334 10.02 -47.26 -13.78
CA GLU A 334 10.28 -46.32 -12.68
C GLU A 334 9.05 -45.46 -12.36
N SER A 335 7.88 -45.81 -12.88
CA SER A 335 6.61 -45.06 -12.74
C SER A 335 6.59 -43.68 -13.42
N GLY A 336 7.35 -43.52 -14.50
CA GLY A 336 7.51 -42.27 -15.25
C GLY A 336 8.69 -41.39 -14.80
N TYR A 337 9.42 -41.80 -13.75
CA TYR A 337 10.65 -41.12 -13.32
C TYR A 337 11.83 -41.52 -14.22
N LEU A 338 12.84 -40.66 -14.30
CA LEU A 338 14.03 -40.89 -15.14
C LEU A 338 15.32 -40.56 -14.37
N TRP A 339 16.37 -41.34 -14.61
CA TRP A 339 17.71 -41.10 -14.08
C TRP A 339 18.59 -40.43 -15.14
N ILE A 340 18.91 -39.14 -14.98
CA ILE A 340 19.80 -38.41 -15.88
C ILE A 340 21.22 -38.43 -15.30
N SER A 341 22.22 -38.81 -16.10
CA SER A 341 23.61 -38.88 -15.62
C SER A 341 24.10 -37.52 -15.11
N TYR A 342 24.92 -37.52 -14.06
CA TYR A 342 25.67 -36.31 -13.65
C TYR A 342 26.64 -35.79 -14.71
N GLU A 343 26.98 -36.58 -15.74
CA GLU A 343 27.87 -36.19 -16.83
C GLU A 343 27.12 -35.54 -18.01
N ASP A 344 25.78 -35.45 -17.97
CA ASP A 344 24.94 -34.84 -19.01
C ASP A 344 25.32 -33.38 -19.26
N LYS A 345 25.46 -33.00 -20.54
CA LYS A 345 25.90 -31.66 -20.94
C LYS A 345 24.77 -30.65 -21.18
N THR A 346 23.52 -31.05 -20.98
CA THR A 346 22.32 -30.27 -21.34
C THR A 346 21.41 -30.00 -20.15
N LEU A 347 21.34 -30.93 -19.19
CA LEU A 347 20.74 -30.69 -17.87
C LEU A 347 21.57 -29.68 -17.08
N LEU A 348 20.93 -28.71 -16.42
CA LEU A 348 21.60 -27.65 -15.62
C LEU A 348 22.64 -26.83 -16.42
N SER A 349 22.54 -26.75 -17.76
CA SER A 349 23.48 -26.00 -18.60
C SER A 349 23.18 -24.51 -18.71
N TYR A 350 21.95 -24.09 -18.36
CA TYR A 350 21.48 -22.70 -18.30
C TYR A 350 21.30 -22.21 -16.86
N SER A 351 21.06 -20.92 -16.67
CA SER A 351 20.88 -20.25 -15.38
C SER A 351 19.45 -20.29 -14.84
N ASP A 352 18.47 -20.80 -15.58
CA ASP A 352 17.03 -20.75 -15.24
C ASP A 352 16.57 -21.93 -14.37
N ASN A 353 17.34 -22.29 -13.34
CA ASN A 353 17.04 -23.41 -12.46
C ASN A 353 16.37 -22.90 -11.18
N TYR A 354 15.09 -23.24 -10.95
CA TYR A 354 14.30 -22.61 -9.89
C TYR A 354 13.77 -23.59 -8.85
N ALA A 355 13.75 -23.16 -7.59
CA ALA A 355 13.09 -23.85 -6.49
C ALA A 355 12.14 -22.89 -5.74
N ILE A 356 10.94 -23.35 -5.42
CA ILE A 356 10.01 -22.61 -4.54
C ILE A 356 10.60 -22.60 -3.13
N ALA A 357 10.78 -21.42 -2.53
CA ALA A 357 11.44 -21.28 -1.23
C ALA A 357 10.49 -20.95 -0.08
N ARG A 358 9.39 -20.22 -0.36
CA ARG A 358 8.36 -19.91 0.64
C ARG A 358 7.00 -19.69 -0.01
N VAL A 359 5.96 -20.17 0.68
CA VAL A 359 4.56 -19.82 0.44
C VAL A 359 3.93 -19.29 1.73
N GLN A 360 2.87 -18.49 1.60
CA GLN A 360 2.01 -18.12 2.73
C GLN A 360 0.57 -18.56 2.47
N LYS A 361 -0.19 -18.86 3.53
CA LYS A 361 -1.64 -19.00 3.42
C LYS A 361 -2.26 -17.66 3.00
N ASP A 362 -3.20 -17.68 2.05
CA ASP A 362 -3.95 -16.49 1.66
C ASP A 362 -4.85 -16.02 2.83
N LYS A 363 -4.80 -14.73 3.14
CA LYS A 363 -5.56 -14.05 4.20
C LYS A 363 -6.39 -12.89 3.63
N GLY A 364 -6.69 -12.91 2.33
CA GLY A 364 -7.35 -11.82 1.61
C GLY A 364 -6.40 -10.67 1.32
N GLN A 365 -5.14 -10.96 0.98
CA GLN A 365 -4.20 -9.94 0.53
C GLN A 365 -4.39 -9.61 -0.95
N LYS A 366 -3.99 -8.40 -1.33
CA LYS A 366 -3.89 -7.92 -2.71
C LYS A 366 -2.42 -7.80 -3.08
N ILE A 367 -2.11 -8.00 -4.36
CA ILE A 367 -0.78 -7.73 -4.93
C ILE A 367 -0.88 -6.58 -5.94
N TYR A 368 0.01 -5.60 -5.79
CA TYR A 368 0.24 -4.49 -6.70
C TYR A 368 1.51 -4.76 -7.51
N GLN A 369 1.40 -4.82 -8.84
CA GLN A 369 2.50 -5.15 -9.75
C GLN A 369 2.26 -4.51 -11.13
N HIS A 370 3.33 -4.36 -11.91
CA HIS A 370 3.26 -3.95 -13.33
C HIS A 370 3.82 -4.99 -14.29
N GLU A 371 4.37 -6.11 -13.78
CA GLU A 371 5.05 -7.14 -14.58
C GLU A 371 4.68 -8.57 -14.22
N TYR A 372 4.99 -9.48 -15.16
CA TYR A 372 4.77 -10.93 -15.08
C TYR A 372 6.00 -11.78 -15.45
N SER A 373 7.18 -11.17 -15.61
CA SER A 373 8.43 -11.86 -15.93
C SER A 373 9.66 -11.08 -15.47
N MET A 374 10.71 -11.80 -15.11
CA MET A 374 12.06 -11.31 -14.83
C MET A 374 12.99 -11.58 -16.04
N SER A 375 12.66 -11.03 -17.20
CA SER A 375 13.37 -11.31 -18.47
C SER A 375 14.75 -10.64 -18.60
N SER A 376 15.08 -9.67 -17.73
CA SER A 376 16.35 -8.93 -17.72
C SER A 376 16.68 -8.40 -16.32
N THR A 377 17.85 -7.78 -16.14
CA THR A 377 18.23 -7.02 -14.94
C THR A 377 18.42 -5.53 -15.25
N LEU A 378 18.44 -4.69 -14.21
CA LEU A 378 19.12 -3.39 -14.19
C LEU A 378 20.30 -3.47 -13.23
N SER A 379 21.48 -3.00 -13.65
CA SER A 379 22.71 -3.08 -12.84
C SER A 379 23.51 -1.76 -12.79
N SER A 380 24.07 -1.45 -11.61
CA SER A 380 24.95 -0.29 -11.34
C SER A 380 25.73 -0.49 -10.01
N ASP A 381 26.58 0.43 -9.59
CA ASP A 381 27.21 0.41 -8.25
C ASP A 381 26.18 0.19 -7.13
N VAL A 382 25.14 1.02 -7.13
CA VAL A 382 23.98 0.97 -6.23
C VAL A 382 22.75 1.16 -7.09
N VAL A 383 21.77 0.26 -6.97
CA VAL A 383 20.50 0.35 -7.69
C VAL A 383 19.45 0.91 -6.76
N VAL A 384 18.67 1.89 -7.22
CA VAL A 384 17.53 2.44 -6.49
C VAL A 384 16.39 2.60 -7.48
N ALA A 385 15.42 1.68 -7.46
CA ALA A 385 14.30 1.64 -8.38
C ALA A 385 12.97 1.75 -7.65
N ALA A 386 11.91 2.15 -8.34
CA ALA A 386 10.59 2.31 -7.74
C ALA A 386 9.45 2.03 -8.72
N ASN A 387 8.38 1.38 -8.24
CA ASN A 387 7.11 1.25 -8.95
C ASN A 387 6.05 2.12 -8.29
N LYS A 388 5.34 2.93 -9.09
CA LYS A 388 4.21 3.76 -8.68
C LYS A 388 2.92 2.96 -8.75
N PHE A 389 2.12 3.01 -7.69
CA PHE A 389 0.83 2.35 -7.56
C PHE A 389 -0.25 3.33 -7.08
N ASN A 390 -1.51 2.95 -7.22
CA ASN A 390 -2.66 3.67 -6.66
C ASN A 390 -3.28 2.82 -5.54
N PHE A 391 -2.92 3.14 -4.29
CA PHE A 391 -3.31 2.39 -3.10
C PHE A 391 -4.76 2.68 -2.70
N GLY A 392 -5.44 1.64 -2.24
CA GLY A 392 -6.82 1.70 -1.79
C GLY A 392 -6.99 2.47 -0.48
N GLN A 393 -8.25 2.72 -0.13
CA GLN A 393 -8.59 3.28 1.18
C GLN A 393 -8.33 2.28 2.30
N ASN A 394 -7.86 2.78 3.45
CA ASN A 394 -7.58 2.03 4.67
C ASN A 394 -6.67 0.82 4.45
N GLU A 395 -5.60 0.97 3.67
CA GLU A 395 -4.74 -0.13 3.23
C GLU A 395 -3.41 -0.18 3.99
N VAL A 396 -2.96 -1.39 4.32
CA VAL A 396 -1.64 -1.64 4.92
C VAL A 396 -0.78 -2.49 4.01
N LEU A 397 0.50 -2.15 3.91
CA LEU A 397 1.54 -2.95 3.26
C LEU A 397 2.01 -4.05 4.23
N GLN A 398 1.90 -5.30 3.79
CA GLN A 398 2.31 -6.50 4.54
C GLN A 398 3.59 -7.14 4.00
N GLY A 399 4.00 -6.79 2.78
CA GLY A 399 5.28 -7.22 2.23
C GLY A 399 5.64 -6.49 0.94
N VAL A 400 6.91 -6.58 0.56
CA VAL A 400 7.40 -6.14 -0.76
C VAL A 400 8.18 -7.29 -1.37
N MET A 401 7.69 -7.80 -2.51
CA MET A 401 8.41 -8.76 -3.32
C MET A 401 9.28 -8.00 -4.33
N PHE A 402 10.54 -8.39 -4.45
CA PHE A 402 11.44 -7.89 -5.50
C PHE A 402 12.37 -9.00 -5.94
N ALA A 403 12.99 -8.87 -7.12
CA ALA A 403 13.95 -9.85 -7.60
C ALA A 403 15.35 -9.26 -7.79
N THR A 404 16.38 -10.05 -7.50
CA THR A 404 17.81 -9.66 -7.61
C THR A 404 18.69 -10.90 -7.52
N ASP A 405 19.91 -10.84 -8.08
CA ASP A 405 20.97 -11.83 -7.85
C ASP A 405 22.10 -11.33 -6.94
N SER A 406 21.94 -10.15 -6.34
CA SER A 406 22.94 -9.49 -5.49
C SER A 406 23.05 -10.10 -4.08
N ILE A 407 23.29 -11.42 -3.99
CA ILE A 407 23.39 -12.18 -2.73
C ILE A 407 24.37 -11.50 -1.76
N GLY A 408 23.92 -11.25 -0.53
CA GLY A 408 24.70 -10.57 0.52
C GLY A 408 24.69 -9.03 0.45
N ALA A 409 24.12 -8.42 -0.59
CA ALA A 409 23.91 -6.97 -0.64
C ALA A 409 22.93 -6.52 0.44
N LYS A 410 23.07 -5.27 0.90
CA LYS A 410 22.07 -4.63 1.75
C LYS A 410 20.92 -4.16 0.88
N TYR A 411 19.68 -4.32 1.37
CA TYR A 411 18.52 -3.67 0.77
C TYR A 411 17.83 -2.72 1.75
N GLU A 412 17.22 -1.67 1.20
CA GLU A 412 16.36 -0.73 1.91
C GLU A 412 15.08 -0.52 1.09
N ILE A 413 13.93 -0.57 1.75
CA ILE A 413 12.60 -0.44 1.15
C ILE A 413 11.96 0.83 1.69
N TYR A 414 11.45 1.68 0.80
CA TYR A 414 10.83 2.95 1.13
C TYR A 414 9.44 3.11 0.51
N TYR A 415 8.56 3.83 1.21
CA TYR A 415 7.45 4.52 0.57
C TYR A 415 7.97 5.84 0.01
N VAL A 416 7.65 6.17 -1.23
CA VAL A 416 7.98 7.45 -1.87
C VAL A 416 6.67 8.16 -2.24
N PRO A 417 6.39 9.35 -1.69
CA PRO A 417 5.19 10.11 -2.01
C PRO A 417 5.25 10.70 -3.42
N GLU A 418 4.10 11.08 -3.95
CA GLU A 418 3.97 11.81 -5.21
C GLU A 418 3.95 13.32 -4.98
N GLU A 419 4.71 14.06 -5.79
CA GLU A 419 4.62 15.52 -5.92
C GLU A 419 4.49 15.87 -7.41
N ASN A 420 3.46 16.65 -7.77
CA ASN A 420 3.21 17.08 -9.16
C ASN A 420 3.25 15.92 -10.18
N GLY A 421 2.61 14.79 -9.85
CA GLY A 421 2.54 13.60 -10.71
C GLY A 421 3.76 12.68 -10.69
N THR A 422 4.85 13.04 -9.99
CA THR A 422 6.14 12.34 -10.01
C THR A 422 6.57 11.89 -8.59
N PRO A 423 7.20 10.70 -8.42
CA PRO A 423 7.71 10.27 -7.11
C PRO A 423 8.86 11.14 -6.57
N SER A 424 8.69 11.67 -5.35
CA SER A 424 9.66 12.57 -4.70
C SER A 424 10.62 11.82 -3.77
N TYR A 425 11.73 11.33 -4.31
CA TYR A 425 12.72 10.52 -3.58
C TYR A 425 13.31 11.20 -2.33
N ASN A 426 13.37 12.53 -2.30
CA ASN A 426 13.86 13.28 -1.14
C ASN A 426 12.90 13.21 0.07
N LYS A 427 11.63 12.81 -0.15
CA LYS A 427 10.59 12.67 0.87
C LYS A 427 10.24 11.22 1.18
N ARG A 428 11.11 10.29 0.77
CA ARG A 428 10.93 8.85 1.03
C ARG A 428 10.95 8.55 2.53
N MET A 429 10.14 7.59 2.95
CA MET A 429 10.11 7.07 4.32
C MET A 429 10.57 5.62 4.34
N LEU A 430 11.53 5.29 5.20
CA LEU A 430 12.01 3.92 5.36
C LEU A 430 10.89 3.04 5.93
N ILE A 431 10.64 1.91 5.26
CA ILE A 431 9.70 0.86 5.70
C ILE A 431 10.49 -0.28 6.36
N LYS A 432 11.53 -0.77 5.67
CA LYS A 432 12.28 -1.97 6.06
C LYS A 432 13.70 -1.91 5.49
N SER A 433 14.64 -2.59 6.13
CA SER A 433 15.95 -2.90 5.57
C SER A 433 16.36 -4.33 5.92
N GLY A 434 17.30 -4.88 5.17
CA GLY A 434 17.78 -6.24 5.34
C GLY A 434 18.98 -6.57 4.46
N VAL A 435 19.24 -7.86 4.29
CA VAL A 435 20.31 -8.41 3.44
C VAL A 435 19.69 -9.40 2.46
N VAL A 436 20.10 -9.36 1.20
CA VAL A 436 19.65 -10.27 0.13
C VAL A 436 20.09 -11.70 0.46
N PRO A 437 19.16 -12.64 0.73
CA PRO A 437 19.49 -13.97 1.26
C PRO A 437 19.93 -14.98 0.18
N PHE A 438 19.45 -14.81 -1.05
CA PHE A 438 19.67 -15.68 -2.21
C PHE A 438 19.36 -14.90 -3.49
N SER A 439 19.65 -15.48 -4.65
CA SER A 439 19.29 -14.97 -5.97
C SER A 439 17.89 -15.45 -6.38
N GLY A 440 17.06 -14.57 -6.93
CA GLY A 440 15.69 -14.85 -7.36
C GLY A 440 14.67 -13.86 -6.80
N TYR A 441 13.42 -14.30 -6.61
CA TYR A 441 12.34 -13.50 -6.03
C TYR A 441 12.34 -13.60 -4.50
N ILE A 442 12.36 -12.45 -3.83
CA ILE A 442 12.45 -12.32 -2.37
C ILE A 442 11.32 -11.42 -1.90
N THR A 443 10.51 -11.88 -0.95
CA THR A 443 9.53 -11.05 -0.23
C THR A 443 10.06 -10.61 1.13
N ALA A 444 10.29 -9.32 1.29
CA ALA A 444 10.54 -8.72 2.60
C ALA A 444 9.22 -8.48 3.34
N ASP A 445 9.02 -9.16 4.47
CA ASP A 445 7.81 -9.02 5.29
C ASP A 445 7.79 -7.66 6.04
N VAL A 446 6.61 -7.04 6.09
CA VAL A 446 6.37 -5.70 6.65
C VAL A 446 5.22 -5.75 7.67
N ASP A 447 5.44 -5.15 8.85
CA ASP A 447 4.49 -5.18 9.97
C ASP A 447 3.34 -4.17 9.81
N ASN A 448 2.48 -4.39 8.81
CA ASN A 448 1.30 -3.57 8.48
C ASN A 448 1.62 -2.07 8.35
N TYR A 449 2.56 -1.70 7.46
CA TYR A 449 2.88 -0.30 7.23
C TYR A 449 1.70 0.42 6.58
N ILE A 450 1.15 1.42 7.26
CA ILE A 450 -0.04 2.16 6.82
C ILE A 450 0.28 3.01 5.60
N LEU A 451 -0.43 2.74 4.50
CA LEU A 451 -0.31 3.43 3.23
C LEU A 451 -1.27 4.64 3.17
N PRO A 452 -0.85 5.76 2.58
CA PRO A 452 -1.77 6.80 2.13
C PRO A 452 -2.67 6.27 1.02
N THR A 453 -3.94 6.71 1.00
CA THR A 453 -4.84 6.46 -0.14
C THR A 453 -4.34 7.20 -1.39
N GLY A 454 -4.38 6.56 -2.55
CA GLY A 454 -4.05 7.17 -3.84
C GLY A 454 -2.62 6.88 -4.32
N ASN A 455 -2.07 7.78 -5.13
CA ASN A 455 -0.76 7.57 -5.77
C ASN A 455 0.40 7.58 -4.77
N GLY A 456 1.22 6.54 -4.83
CA GLY A 456 2.47 6.42 -4.08
C GLY A 456 3.38 5.38 -4.72
N SER A 457 4.69 5.42 -4.44
CA SER A 457 5.63 4.43 -4.99
C SER A 457 6.29 3.58 -3.91
N ILE A 458 6.46 2.30 -4.20
CA ILE A 458 7.34 1.41 -3.43
C ILE A 458 8.71 1.46 -4.11
N CYS A 459 9.72 1.86 -3.34
CA CYS A 459 11.10 1.98 -3.81
C CYS A 459 11.98 0.94 -3.10
N VAL A 460 12.82 0.26 -3.88
CA VAL A 460 13.83 -0.68 -3.39
C VAL A 460 15.21 -0.15 -3.77
N LYS A 461 16.06 0.03 -2.77
CA LYS A 461 17.50 0.26 -2.91
C LYS A 461 18.25 -1.04 -2.63
N ILE A 462 19.22 -1.37 -3.48
CA ILE A 462 20.14 -2.50 -3.31
C ILE A 462 21.56 -1.96 -3.41
N ASP A 463 22.38 -2.29 -2.41
CA ASP A 463 23.76 -1.81 -2.25
C ASP A 463 24.69 -2.99 -1.93
N ASN A 464 25.45 -3.39 -2.96
CA ASN A 464 26.42 -4.49 -2.94
C ASN A 464 27.87 -4.01 -2.83
N SER A 465 28.09 -2.71 -2.58
CA SER A 465 29.42 -2.09 -2.53
C SER A 465 30.36 -2.73 -1.50
N SER A 466 29.82 -3.24 -0.38
CA SER A 466 30.59 -3.95 0.65
C SER A 466 31.23 -5.27 0.18
N GLN A 467 30.84 -5.80 -0.98
CA GLN A 467 31.44 -6.97 -1.61
C GLN A 467 32.29 -6.62 -2.85
N SER A 468 32.52 -5.33 -3.13
CA SER A 468 33.18 -4.83 -4.35
C SER A 468 32.53 -5.35 -5.65
N LYS A 469 31.21 -5.51 -5.64
CA LYS A 469 30.39 -5.98 -6.76
C LYS A 469 29.32 -4.96 -7.12
N LYS A 470 28.81 -5.05 -8.36
CA LYS A 470 27.62 -4.31 -8.78
C LYS A 470 26.39 -4.80 -8.02
N SER A 471 25.43 -3.90 -7.91
CA SER A 471 24.06 -4.14 -7.42
C SER A 471 23.14 -4.33 -8.62
N SER A 472 22.17 -5.23 -8.48
CA SER A 472 21.22 -5.61 -9.53
C SER A 472 19.77 -5.62 -9.01
N ILE A 473 18.80 -5.36 -9.88
CA ILE A 473 17.38 -5.64 -9.64
C ILE A 473 16.74 -6.24 -10.91
N GLY A 474 15.75 -7.10 -10.76
CA GLY A 474 15.02 -7.70 -11.88
C GLY A 474 14.25 -6.65 -12.69
N LEU A 475 14.16 -6.88 -13.99
CA LEU A 475 13.51 -6.03 -14.97
C LEU A 475 12.70 -6.88 -15.94
N GLU A 476 11.43 -6.54 -16.10
CA GLU A 476 10.65 -6.95 -17.27
C GLU A 476 11.03 -6.07 -18.45
N LYS A 477 11.48 -6.67 -19.55
CA LYS A 477 11.85 -5.97 -20.79
C LYS A 477 11.72 -6.87 -22.02
N ASN A 478 11.44 -6.28 -23.18
CA ASN A 478 11.52 -6.99 -24.46
C ASN A 478 12.97 -7.40 -24.78
N VAL A 479 13.21 -8.71 -24.96
CA VAL A 479 14.51 -9.27 -25.31
C VAL A 479 14.56 -9.62 -26.80
N LYS A 480 15.67 -9.30 -27.47
CA LYS A 480 15.84 -9.58 -28.90
C LYS A 480 15.71 -11.09 -29.19
N ASN A 481 14.91 -11.42 -30.20
CA ASN A 481 14.55 -12.79 -30.60
C ASN A 481 13.68 -13.60 -29.60
N TYR A 482 13.34 -13.04 -28.44
CA TYR A 482 12.44 -13.68 -27.46
C TYR A 482 10.98 -13.31 -27.76
N LYS A 483 10.33 -14.09 -28.63
CA LYS A 483 8.98 -13.76 -29.13
C LYS A 483 7.83 -14.13 -28.18
N MET A 484 8.09 -15.06 -27.26
CA MET A 484 7.08 -15.65 -26.38
C MET A 484 6.71 -14.78 -25.18
N PHE A 485 7.38 -13.62 -25.03
CA PHE A 485 7.05 -12.61 -24.05
C PHE A 485 7.17 -11.22 -24.69
N VAL A 486 6.12 -10.41 -24.55
CA VAL A 486 6.06 -9.05 -25.13
C VAL A 486 5.63 -8.08 -24.04
N SER A 487 6.62 -7.55 -23.32
CA SER A 487 6.47 -6.56 -22.23
C SER A 487 5.69 -5.34 -22.71
N LYS A 488 4.74 -4.91 -21.89
CA LYS A 488 3.98 -3.66 -22.03
C LYS A 488 4.22 -2.77 -20.81
N ALA A 489 4.66 -1.55 -21.06
CA ALA A 489 4.88 -0.57 -20.01
C ALA A 489 4.38 0.81 -20.42
N ASN A 490 3.81 1.53 -19.45
CA ASN A 490 3.26 2.86 -19.58
C ASN A 490 4.17 3.88 -18.89
N TYR A 491 4.06 5.14 -19.32
CA TYR A 491 4.75 6.24 -18.65
C TYR A 491 4.25 6.40 -17.21
N GLY A 492 5.19 6.63 -16.30
CA GLY A 492 4.91 6.80 -14.88
C GLY A 492 4.62 5.52 -14.09
N GLN A 493 4.88 4.32 -14.63
CA GLN A 493 4.84 3.07 -13.86
C GLN A 493 6.14 2.82 -13.08
N SER A 494 7.27 2.80 -13.78
CA SER A 494 8.56 2.35 -13.23
C SER A 494 9.66 3.40 -13.39
N TYR A 495 10.42 3.59 -12.31
CA TYR A 495 11.42 4.65 -12.17
C TYR A 495 12.75 4.10 -11.65
N ILE A 496 13.84 4.80 -11.96
CA ILE A 496 15.16 4.57 -11.39
C ILE A 496 15.83 5.88 -10.98
N LEU A 497 16.64 5.86 -9.91
CA LEU A 497 17.33 7.03 -9.41
C LEU A 497 18.52 7.39 -10.30
N SER A 498 18.48 8.59 -10.88
CA SER A 498 19.56 9.17 -11.66
C SER A 498 19.79 10.61 -11.21
N LYS A 499 21.04 10.93 -10.86
CA LYS A 499 21.48 12.28 -10.40
C LYS A 499 20.57 12.86 -9.30
N GLY A 500 20.24 12.01 -8.31
CA GLY A 500 19.39 12.38 -7.17
C GLY A 500 17.88 12.48 -7.43
N ARG A 501 17.38 12.18 -8.64
CA ARG A 501 15.94 12.21 -8.99
C ARG A 501 15.48 10.88 -9.55
N LEU A 502 14.22 10.50 -9.29
CA LEU A 502 13.61 9.33 -9.92
C LEU A 502 13.21 9.69 -11.36
N VAL A 503 13.80 8.99 -12.33
CA VAL A 503 13.56 9.13 -13.78
C VAL A 503 12.71 7.96 -14.24
N ASP A 504 11.65 8.27 -14.99
CA ASP A 504 10.73 7.31 -15.61
C ASP A 504 11.46 6.51 -16.69
N LEU A 505 11.62 5.20 -16.49
CA LEU A 505 12.33 4.31 -17.41
C LEU A 505 11.72 4.35 -18.82
N ASN A 506 10.39 4.45 -18.90
CA ASN A 506 9.66 4.34 -20.15
C ASN A 506 9.74 5.60 -21.02
N ARG A 507 10.31 6.69 -20.52
CA ARG A 507 10.62 7.89 -21.31
C ARG A 507 11.95 7.80 -22.05
N VAL A 508 12.77 6.81 -21.75
CA VAL A 508 14.10 6.64 -22.36
C VAL A 508 14.10 5.40 -23.24
N SER A 509 14.34 5.59 -24.54
CA SER A 509 14.19 4.56 -25.58
C SER A 509 14.99 3.28 -25.34
N THR A 510 16.19 3.39 -24.74
CA THR A 510 17.03 2.24 -24.34
C THR A 510 16.32 1.31 -23.35
N TYR A 511 15.51 1.85 -22.45
CA TYR A 511 14.84 1.09 -21.39
C TYR A 511 13.40 0.72 -21.77
N TYR A 512 12.69 1.57 -22.53
CA TYR A 512 11.33 1.29 -23.00
C TYR A 512 11.20 -0.01 -23.85
N PRO A 513 10.06 -0.72 -23.77
CA PRO A 513 9.20 -0.80 -22.59
C PRO A 513 9.91 -1.59 -21.49
N SER A 514 9.77 -1.15 -20.24
CA SER A 514 10.18 -1.96 -19.09
C SER A 514 9.46 -1.61 -17.80
N ASN A 515 9.35 -2.61 -16.93
CA ASN A 515 8.91 -2.46 -15.55
C ASN A 515 9.90 -3.15 -14.60
N VAL A 516 10.25 -2.52 -13.48
CA VAL A 516 11.12 -3.19 -12.48
C VAL A 516 10.33 -4.21 -11.68
N VAL A 517 10.96 -5.33 -11.34
CA VAL A 517 10.35 -6.41 -10.55
C VAL A 517 10.28 -5.99 -9.08
N ILE A 518 9.24 -5.19 -8.77
CA ILE A 518 8.87 -4.71 -7.44
C ILE A 518 7.34 -4.83 -7.32
N LYS A 519 6.88 -5.72 -6.44
CA LYS A 519 5.45 -5.96 -6.18
C LYS A 519 5.11 -5.60 -4.73
N GLY A 520 4.03 -4.83 -4.52
CA GLY A 520 3.52 -4.48 -3.19
C GLY A 520 2.44 -5.44 -2.72
N ILE A 521 2.65 -6.13 -1.61
CA ILE A 521 1.65 -7.02 -1.01
C ILE A 521 0.90 -6.24 0.08
N THR A 522 -0.39 -6.03 -0.12
CA THR A 522 -1.23 -5.18 0.73
C THR A 522 -2.43 -5.93 1.31
N LYS A 523 -3.08 -5.34 2.30
CA LYS A 523 -4.37 -5.77 2.82
C LYS A 523 -5.21 -4.56 3.23
N SER A 524 -6.47 -4.53 2.81
CA SER A 524 -7.44 -3.54 3.30
C SER A 524 -7.85 -3.86 4.74
N VAL A 525 -7.87 -2.82 5.58
CA VAL A 525 -8.39 -2.86 6.94
C VAL A 525 -9.85 -2.40 6.90
N GLY A 526 -10.78 -3.34 7.05
CA GLY A 526 -12.22 -3.06 7.00
C GLY A 526 -12.76 -2.45 8.29
N GLY A 527 -13.96 -1.86 8.21
CA GLY A 527 -14.73 -1.44 9.38
C GLY A 527 -14.81 0.07 9.65
N ALA A 528 -14.29 0.92 8.76
CA ALA A 528 -14.56 2.35 8.77
C ALA A 528 -15.78 2.70 7.88
N ASN A 529 -16.60 3.63 8.36
CA ASN A 529 -17.62 4.30 7.54
C ASN A 529 -16.99 5.54 6.90
N ILE A 530 -17.43 5.92 5.70
CA ILE A 530 -16.84 7.04 4.96
C ILE A 530 -17.94 8.02 4.56
N LEU A 531 -17.83 9.26 5.05
CA LEU A 531 -18.66 10.40 4.70
C LEU A 531 -17.81 11.38 3.88
N ALA A 532 -17.59 11.06 2.61
CA ALA A 532 -16.75 11.83 1.70
C ALA A 532 -17.33 11.85 0.28
N GLY A 533 -17.40 13.03 -0.34
CA GLY A 533 -17.82 13.26 -1.71
C GLY A 533 -16.66 13.58 -2.65
N GLN A 534 -16.96 13.88 -3.91
CA GLN A 534 -15.98 14.40 -4.88
C GLN A 534 -15.45 15.78 -4.46
N ASP A 535 -16.28 16.56 -3.76
CA ASP A 535 -15.92 17.86 -3.19
C ASP A 535 -16.45 18.04 -1.75
N ARG A 536 -16.22 19.23 -1.19
CA ARG A 536 -16.69 19.62 0.15
C ARG A 536 -18.22 19.71 0.25
N TYR A 537 -18.91 20.09 -0.83
CA TYR A 537 -20.37 20.24 -0.87
C TYR A 537 -21.06 18.87 -0.80
N GLU A 538 -20.60 17.92 -1.61
CA GLU A 538 -21.07 16.53 -1.58
C GLU A 538 -20.67 15.83 -0.26
N THR A 539 -19.51 16.17 0.31
CA THR A 539 -19.12 15.71 1.65
C THR A 539 -20.11 16.17 2.73
N ALA A 540 -20.49 17.45 2.73
CA ALA A 540 -21.51 17.98 3.65
C ALA A 540 -22.90 17.37 3.41
N ILE A 541 -23.27 17.08 2.15
CA ILE A 541 -24.51 16.35 1.82
C ILE A 541 -24.47 14.92 2.39
N LYS A 542 -23.35 14.20 2.27
CA LYS A 542 -23.21 12.85 2.85
C LYS A 542 -23.25 12.84 4.37
N VAL A 543 -22.71 13.87 5.01
CA VAL A 543 -22.87 14.11 6.45
C VAL A 543 -24.34 14.32 6.82
N SER A 544 -25.03 15.21 6.10
CA SER A 544 -26.46 15.50 6.30
C SER A 544 -27.33 14.26 6.12
N ALA A 545 -27.15 13.52 5.02
CA ALA A 545 -27.87 12.29 4.73
C ALA A 545 -27.60 11.16 5.74
N ASN A 546 -26.46 11.17 6.45
CA ASN A 546 -26.16 10.19 7.49
C ASN A 546 -26.74 10.57 8.86
N GLY A 547 -26.75 11.86 9.20
CA GLY A 547 -27.27 12.35 10.49
C GLY A 547 -28.78 12.65 10.53
N TRP A 548 -29.40 12.93 9.38
CA TRP A 548 -30.79 13.40 9.30
C TRP A 548 -31.58 12.74 8.15
N SER A 549 -32.60 11.96 8.52
CA SER A 549 -33.68 11.59 7.59
C SER A 549 -34.48 12.83 7.15
N SER A 550 -34.76 13.73 8.10
CA SER A 550 -35.45 15.01 7.91
C SER A 550 -34.93 16.07 8.89
N ALA A 551 -34.98 17.35 8.52
CA ALA A 551 -34.67 18.48 9.39
C ALA A 551 -35.50 19.70 9.01
N GLU A 552 -36.17 20.34 9.98
CA GLU A 552 -36.99 21.54 9.72
C GLU A 552 -36.14 22.78 9.41
N ASN A 553 -34.93 22.84 9.98
CA ASN A 553 -33.97 23.91 9.81
C ASN A 553 -32.70 23.36 9.15
N VAL A 554 -32.06 24.16 8.29
CA VAL A 554 -30.74 23.87 7.70
C VAL A 554 -29.83 25.08 7.88
N PHE A 555 -28.57 24.86 8.25
CA PHE A 555 -27.55 25.91 8.28
C PHE A 555 -26.82 25.94 6.94
N LEU A 556 -26.71 27.11 6.32
CA LEU A 556 -26.03 27.28 5.04
C LEU A 556 -24.85 28.25 5.18
N VAL A 557 -23.65 27.76 4.89
CA VAL A 557 -22.38 28.46 5.15
C VAL A 557 -21.46 28.44 3.92
N ASN A 558 -20.56 29.41 3.77
CA ASN A 558 -19.69 29.45 2.59
C ASN A 558 -18.57 28.40 2.70
N GLY A 559 -18.56 27.44 1.76
CA GLY A 559 -17.58 26.36 1.72
C GLY A 559 -16.12 26.81 1.53
N GLY A 560 -15.90 28.02 1.01
CA GLY A 560 -14.59 28.66 0.85
C GLY A 560 -14.21 29.66 1.95
N ALA A 561 -15.10 29.97 2.90
CA ALA A 561 -14.86 30.96 3.95
C ALA A 561 -15.34 30.47 5.33
N ILE A 562 -14.53 29.60 5.95
CA ILE A 562 -14.86 28.91 7.21
C ILE A 562 -15.02 29.85 8.43
N ALA A 563 -14.40 31.04 8.41
CA ALA A 563 -14.25 31.90 9.57
C ALA A 563 -15.58 32.36 10.20
N ASP A 564 -16.51 32.86 9.39
CA ASP A 564 -17.83 33.33 9.84
C ASP A 564 -18.67 32.18 10.42
N ALA A 565 -18.46 30.97 9.90
CA ALA A 565 -19.25 29.79 10.19
C ALA A 565 -18.73 28.96 11.37
N LEU A 566 -17.50 29.22 11.83
CA LEU A 566 -16.76 28.44 12.81
C LEU A 566 -17.52 28.17 14.13
N THR A 567 -18.37 29.11 14.53
CA THR A 567 -19.11 29.08 15.79
C THR A 567 -20.57 28.63 15.65
N SER A 568 -20.97 28.14 14.46
CA SER A 568 -22.37 27.78 14.16
C SER A 568 -22.85 26.50 14.85
N THR A 569 -21.94 25.57 15.17
CA THR A 569 -22.28 24.22 15.64
C THR A 569 -23.22 24.17 16.85
N PRO A 570 -23.08 25.01 17.90
CA PRO A 570 -24.02 25.06 19.02
C PRO A 570 -25.44 25.39 18.60
N LEU A 571 -25.63 26.45 17.83
CA LEU A 571 -26.94 26.87 17.38
C LEU A 571 -27.55 25.87 16.39
N ALA A 572 -26.74 25.34 15.46
CA ALA A 572 -27.16 24.31 14.52
C ALA A 572 -27.62 23.04 15.27
N LYS A 573 -26.87 22.59 16.29
CA LYS A 573 -27.25 21.44 17.10
C LYS A 573 -28.50 21.69 17.95
N LEU A 574 -28.62 22.87 18.56
CA LEU A 574 -29.78 23.28 19.36
C LEU A 574 -31.07 23.32 18.52
N LEU A 575 -30.98 23.76 17.25
CA LEU A 575 -32.09 23.75 16.28
C LEU A 575 -32.23 22.43 15.49
N ASN A 576 -31.47 21.40 15.88
CA ASN A 576 -31.40 20.06 15.27
C ASN A 576 -31.18 20.06 13.74
N ALA A 577 -30.29 20.94 13.27
CA ALA A 577 -30.04 21.22 11.86
C ALA A 577 -28.69 20.69 11.35
N PRO A 578 -28.61 20.16 10.12
CA PRO A 578 -27.33 19.93 9.44
C PRO A 578 -26.69 21.25 8.98
N ILE A 579 -25.37 21.25 8.85
CA ILE A 579 -24.59 22.34 8.25
C ILE A 579 -24.24 21.94 6.82
N LEU A 580 -24.87 22.61 5.84
CA LEU A 580 -24.58 22.48 4.42
C LEU A 580 -23.71 23.65 3.93
N LEU A 581 -22.96 23.39 2.86
CA LEU A 581 -22.04 24.35 2.26
C LEU A 581 -22.61 24.94 0.97
N THR A 582 -22.28 26.20 0.68
CA THR A 582 -22.60 26.88 -0.58
C THR A 582 -21.38 27.65 -1.11
N GLU A 583 -21.37 27.98 -2.40
CA GLU A 583 -20.45 28.98 -2.94
C GLU A 583 -20.92 30.39 -2.57
N LYS A 584 -20.05 31.40 -2.75
CA LYS A 584 -20.39 32.80 -2.47
C LYS A 584 -21.60 33.31 -3.26
N GLY A 585 -21.67 33.00 -4.56
CA GLY A 585 -22.63 33.60 -5.49
C GLY A 585 -23.75 32.66 -5.97
N SER A 586 -23.56 31.35 -5.81
CA SER A 586 -24.43 30.29 -6.32
C SER A 586 -24.68 29.23 -5.23
N ILE A 587 -25.84 28.60 -5.26
CA ILE A 587 -26.13 27.38 -4.49
C ILE A 587 -26.12 26.18 -5.44
N ASN A 588 -25.25 25.21 -5.16
CA ASN A 588 -25.13 24.01 -5.96
C ASN A 588 -26.46 23.24 -5.98
N LYS A 589 -26.89 22.76 -7.15
CA LYS A 589 -28.14 21.99 -7.33
C LYS A 589 -28.24 20.79 -6.38
N ASN A 590 -27.12 20.12 -6.08
CA ASN A 590 -27.10 18.99 -5.15
C ASN A 590 -27.39 19.43 -3.71
N VAL A 591 -26.92 20.62 -3.32
CA VAL A 591 -27.20 21.21 -1.99
C VAL A 591 -28.67 21.63 -1.90
N MET A 592 -29.21 22.27 -2.94
CA MET A 592 -30.64 22.59 -3.02
C MET A 592 -31.52 21.33 -2.96
N ASN A 593 -31.11 20.25 -3.62
CA ASN A 593 -31.80 18.96 -3.56
C ASN A 593 -31.75 18.35 -2.15
N GLU A 594 -30.63 18.49 -1.43
CA GLU A 594 -30.49 18.01 -0.05
C GLU A 594 -31.39 18.79 0.92
N ILE A 595 -31.46 20.13 0.80
CA ILE A 595 -32.42 20.96 1.57
C ILE A 595 -33.86 20.47 1.35
N LYS A 596 -34.21 20.14 0.10
CA LYS A 596 -35.53 19.59 -0.24
C LYS A 596 -35.74 18.17 0.28
N ARG A 597 -34.73 17.29 0.21
CA ARG A 597 -34.77 15.91 0.74
C ARG A 597 -35.04 15.90 2.24
N LEU A 598 -34.47 16.84 2.98
CA LEU A 598 -34.67 17.00 4.42
C LEU A 598 -36.09 17.46 4.81
N GLY A 599 -36.89 17.95 3.85
CA GLY A 599 -38.17 18.60 4.14
C GLY A 599 -38.02 19.93 4.89
N ALA A 600 -36.90 20.62 4.70
CA ALA A 600 -36.60 21.85 5.43
C ALA A 600 -37.60 22.96 5.13
N LYS A 601 -37.96 23.73 6.15
CA LYS A 601 -38.78 24.94 6.03
C LYS A 601 -37.92 26.20 6.12
N ASN A 602 -36.90 26.18 6.97
CA ASN A 602 -36.05 27.32 7.26
C ASN A 602 -34.59 27.06 6.86
N VAL A 603 -33.96 28.07 6.26
CA VAL A 603 -32.51 28.09 6.03
C VAL A 603 -31.89 29.25 6.80
N VAL A 604 -30.98 28.92 7.72
CA VAL A 604 -30.20 29.88 8.51
C VAL A 604 -28.86 30.09 7.81
N ILE A 605 -28.69 31.25 7.21
CA ILE A 605 -27.46 31.65 6.51
C ILE A 605 -26.50 32.28 7.52
N ILE A 606 -25.24 31.81 7.54
CA ILE A 606 -24.20 32.36 8.40
C ILE A 606 -23.19 33.16 7.58
N GLY A 607 -22.92 34.38 8.02
CA GLY A 607 -21.99 35.32 7.37
C GLY A 607 -22.69 36.39 6.53
N GLY A 608 -21.97 37.48 6.29
CA GLY A 608 -22.47 38.66 5.57
C GLY A 608 -22.65 38.44 4.07
N GLU A 609 -23.11 39.48 3.37
CA GLU A 609 -23.30 39.44 1.90
C GLU A 609 -21.98 39.19 1.13
N ASN A 610 -20.86 39.64 1.69
CA ASN A 610 -19.52 39.36 1.16
C ASN A 610 -19.15 37.86 1.19
N SER A 611 -19.73 37.09 2.11
CA SER A 611 -19.51 35.65 2.27
C SER A 611 -20.56 34.84 1.50
N ILE A 612 -21.83 35.21 1.56
CA ILE A 612 -22.94 34.57 0.82
C ILE A 612 -23.83 35.67 0.25
N SER A 613 -23.95 35.79 -1.07
CA SER A 613 -24.67 36.89 -1.75
C SER A 613 -26.17 36.93 -1.45
N SER A 614 -26.81 38.08 -1.67
CA SER A 614 -28.28 38.17 -1.63
C SER A 614 -28.99 37.39 -2.75
N SER A 615 -28.29 37.02 -3.84
CA SER A 615 -28.88 36.14 -4.88
C SER A 615 -29.28 34.78 -4.32
N ILE A 616 -28.49 34.20 -3.40
CA ILE A 616 -28.80 32.93 -2.75
C ILE A 616 -30.01 33.08 -1.80
N VAL A 617 -30.11 34.20 -1.06
CA VAL A 617 -31.28 34.52 -0.22
C VAL A 617 -32.55 34.58 -1.06
N ASN A 618 -32.49 35.26 -2.20
CA ASN A 618 -33.63 35.46 -3.08
C ASN A 618 -34.05 34.15 -3.76
N GLU A 619 -33.11 33.32 -4.18
CA GLU A 619 -33.40 32.00 -4.74
C GLU A 619 -34.04 31.07 -3.69
N LEU A 620 -33.51 31.02 -2.46
CA LEU A 620 -34.10 30.22 -1.37
C LEU A 620 -35.54 30.66 -1.03
N LYS A 621 -35.79 31.98 -0.93
CA LYS A 621 -37.14 32.52 -0.72
C LYS A 621 -38.08 32.18 -1.89
N LYS A 622 -37.60 32.25 -3.12
CA LYS A 622 -38.36 31.88 -4.33
C LYS A 622 -38.69 30.38 -4.39
N GLN A 623 -37.85 29.53 -3.80
CA GLN A 623 -38.11 28.10 -3.62
C GLN A 623 -39.05 27.80 -2.43
N GLY A 624 -39.53 28.83 -1.71
CA GLY A 624 -40.53 28.72 -0.63
C GLY A 624 -39.96 28.59 0.78
N PHE A 625 -38.65 28.71 0.98
CA PHE A 625 -38.04 28.59 2.31
C PHE A 625 -38.11 29.91 3.10
N GLY A 626 -38.34 29.81 4.41
CA GLY A 626 -38.01 30.87 5.35
C GLY A 626 -36.49 31.06 5.40
N VAL A 627 -36.00 32.30 5.35
CA VAL A 627 -34.55 32.58 5.35
C VAL A 627 -34.21 33.61 6.41
N GLU A 628 -33.44 33.17 7.41
CA GLU A 628 -32.79 34.03 8.41
C GLU A 628 -31.30 34.16 8.05
N ARG A 629 -30.71 35.34 8.23
CA ARG A 629 -29.26 35.54 8.11
C ARG A 629 -28.69 36.06 9.42
N ILE A 630 -27.68 35.38 9.96
CA ILE A 630 -26.94 35.79 11.15
C ILE A 630 -25.54 36.23 10.70
N TYR A 631 -25.22 37.51 10.92
CA TYR A 631 -23.96 38.12 10.51
C TYR A 631 -23.65 39.38 11.35
N GLY A 632 -22.38 39.74 11.41
CA GLY A 632 -21.89 41.05 11.83
C GLY A 632 -20.96 41.66 10.76
N GLN A 633 -20.27 42.75 11.09
CA GLN A 633 -19.28 43.37 10.21
C GLN A 633 -18.04 42.48 9.97
N ASP A 634 -17.72 41.62 10.94
CA ASP A 634 -16.61 40.67 10.88
C ASP A 634 -16.97 39.32 11.56
N ARG A 635 -15.97 38.44 11.66
CA ARG A 635 -16.12 37.11 12.28
C ARG A 635 -16.38 37.16 13.80
N PHE A 636 -15.91 38.19 14.50
CA PHE A 636 -16.09 38.33 15.95
C PHE A 636 -17.52 38.77 16.24
N GLU A 637 -18.00 39.82 15.57
CA GLU A 637 -19.40 40.23 15.69
C GLU A 637 -20.35 39.12 15.20
N THR A 638 -20.02 38.42 14.11
CA THR A 638 -20.81 37.25 13.66
C THR A 638 -20.87 36.18 14.76
N SER A 639 -19.75 35.86 15.44
CA SER A 639 -19.75 34.93 16.57
C SER A 639 -20.61 35.41 17.75
N ASN A 640 -20.60 36.72 18.03
CA ASN A 640 -21.42 37.35 19.05
C ASN A 640 -22.92 37.26 18.73
N LYS A 641 -23.32 37.50 17.48
CA LYS A 641 -24.71 37.34 17.02
C LYS A 641 -25.19 35.90 17.12
N ILE A 642 -24.34 34.92 16.78
CA ILE A 642 -24.65 33.48 16.94
C ILE A 642 -24.83 33.13 18.42
N ALA A 643 -23.98 33.67 19.31
CA ALA A 643 -24.10 33.44 20.75
C ALA A 643 -25.37 34.08 21.34
N GLN A 644 -25.68 35.32 20.98
CA GLN A 644 -26.93 36.00 21.35
C GLN A 644 -28.16 35.23 20.85
N LYS A 645 -28.13 34.70 19.62
CA LYS A 645 -29.20 33.83 19.09
C LYS A 645 -29.30 32.50 19.83
N THR A 646 -28.18 31.92 20.27
CA THR A 646 -28.17 30.68 21.06
C THR A 646 -28.85 30.90 22.42
N LEU A 647 -28.56 32.03 23.09
CA LEU A 647 -29.26 32.45 24.31
C LEU A 647 -30.75 32.72 24.09
N SER A 648 -31.14 33.35 22.98
CA SER A 648 -32.56 33.68 22.73
C SER A 648 -33.41 32.50 22.29
N VAL A 649 -32.81 31.41 21.80
CA VAL A 649 -33.51 30.14 21.55
C VAL A 649 -33.76 29.38 22.86
N ASP A 650 -32.76 29.23 23.73
CA ASP A 650 -32.93 28.61 25.05
C ASP A 650 -31.81 28.98 26.03
N SER A 651 -31.97 30.08 26.76
CA SER A 651 -31.00 30.56 27.75
C SER A 651 -30.82 29.62 28.94
N SER A 652 -31.78 28.74 29.22
CA SER A 652 -31.73 27.78 30.32
C SER A 652 -30.75 26.63 30.06
N LYS A 653 -30.47 26.35 28.78
CA LYS A 653 -29.49 25.33 28.35
C LYS A 653 -28.06 25.84 28.24
N VAL A 654 -27.84 27.16 28.27
CA VAL A 654 -26.53 27.78 28.13
C VAL A 654 -25.92 28.04 29.51
N ASN A 655 -25.02 27.17 29.96
CA ASN A 655 -24.37 27.29 31.28
C ASN A 655 -22.90 27.77 31.25
N ALA A 656 -22.32 27.87 30.05
CA ALA A 656 -20.97 28.37 29.82
C ALA A 656 -20.83 28.90 28.39
N TYR A 657 -19.76 29.67 28.14
CA TYR A 657 -19.29 30.04 26.80
C TYR A 657 -17.81 29.69 26.64
N ALA A 658 -17.33 29.58 25.41
CA ALA A 658 -15.93 29.30 25.09
C ALA A 658 -15.31 30.45 24.30
N VAL A 659 -14.06 30.81 24.59
CA VAL A 659 -13.25 31.76 23.83
C VAL A 659 -12.18 30.99 23.05
N VAL A 660 -12.09 31.27 21.74
CA VAL A 660 -11.11 30.66 20.83
C VAL A 660 -10.56 31.69 19.85
N ASN A 661 -9.29 31.57 19.45
CA ASN A 661 -8.70 32.52 18.51
C ASN A 661 -9.27 32.36 17.08
N GLY A 662 -9.87 33.43 16.56
CA GLY A 662 -10.54 33.46 15.25
C GLY A 662 -9.63 33.44 14.03
N TYR A 663 -8.30 33.35 14.18
CA TYR A 663 -7.32 33.22 13.10
C TYR A 663 -6.38 32.02 13.28
N LYS A 664 -5.80 31.88 14.47
CA LYS A 664 -4.80 30.85 14.82
C LYS A 664 -5.45 29.60 15.42
N GLY A 665 -6.61 29.74 16.07
CA GLY A 665 -7.33 28.70 16.79
C GLY A 665 -8.47 28.04 16.01
N LEU A 666 -8.51 28.14 14.67
CA LEU A 666 -9.59 27.54 13.87
C LEU A 666 -9.72 26.03 14.12
N ALA A 667 -8.60 25.32 14.18
CA ALA A 667 -8.58 23.88 14.47
C ALA A 667 -9.05 23.57 15.90
N ASP A 668 -8.68 24.41 16.87
CA ASP A 668 -9.11 24.28 18.27
C ASP A 668 -10.64 24.45 18.41
N ALA A 669 -11.22 25.42 17.68
CA ALA A 669 -12.66 25.62 17.65
C ALA A 669 -13.41 24.46 16.97
N ILE A 670 -12.93 23.95 15.82
CA ILE A 670 -13.51 22.77 15.18
C ILE A 670 -13.43 21.54 16.09
N SER A 671 -12.29 21.34 16.74
CA SER A 671 -12.08 20.27 17.72
C SER A 671 -13.04 20.36 18.91
N PHE A 672 -13.32 21.57 19.41
CA PHE A 672 -14.25 21.78 20.51
C PHE A 672 -15.72 21.77 20.07
N SER A 673 -16.00 21.98 18.77
CA SER A 673 -17.35 22.15 18.24
C SER A 673 -18.36 21.04 18.60
N PRO A 674 -18.00 19.74 18.70
CA PRO A 674 -18.97 18.72 19.13
C PRO A 674 -19.34 18.83 20.61
N VAL A 675 -18.37 19.16 21.48
CA VAL A 675 -18.59 19.41 22.91
C VAL A 675 -19.47 20.65 23.10
N SER A 676 -19.13 21.69 22.34
CA SER A 676 -19.84 22.96 22.28
C SER A 676 -21.29 22.79 21.82
N GLY A 677 -21.54 21.91 20.84
CA GLY A 677 -22.89 21.52 20.41
C GLY A 677 -23.64 20.64 21.40
N GLU A 678 -23.00 19.62 21.99
CA GLU A 678 -23.66 18.74 22.97
C GLU A 678 -24.13 19.51 24.21
N LYS A 679 -23.30 20.46 24.67
CA LYS A 679 -23.51 21.20 25.93
C LYS A 679 -24.12 22.59 25.73
N ASN A 680 -24.50 22.95 24.50
CA ASN A 680 -25.03 24.28 24.13
C ASN A 680 -24.13 25.44 24.62
N ILE A 681 -22.81 25.28 24.51
CA ILE A 681 -21.81 26.29 24.91
C ILE A 681 -21.51 27.16 23.68
N PRO A 682 -21.90 28.44 23.63
CA PRO A 682 -21.56 29.31 22.49
C PRO A 682 -20.05 29.52 22.39
N ILE A 683 -19.54 29.63 21.16
CA ILE A 683 -18.14 29.99 20.90
C ILE A 683 -18.08 31.47 20.52
N ILE A 684 -17.23 32.22 21.23
CA ILE A 684 -16.87 33.60 20.96
C ILE A 684 -15.45 33.62 20.38
N LEU A 685 -15.26 34.36 19.29
CA LEU A 685 -13.94 34.47 18.65
C LEU A 685 -13.16 35.66 19.21
N SER A 686 -11.90 35.42 19.58
CA SER A 686 -10.94 36.48 19.85
C SER A 686 -10.20 36.90 18.58
N ASP A 687 -9.66 38.11 18.56
CA ASP A 687 -8.79 38.60 17.50
C ASP A 687 -7.41 37.89 17.48
N GLU A 688 -6.53 38.29 16.57
CA GLU A 688 -5.21 37.68 16.37
C GLU A 688 -4.22 37.88 17.53
N LYS A 689 -4.52 38.83 18.43
CA LYS A 689 -3.82 39.14 19.69
C LYS A 689 -4.53 38.54 20.91
N GLY A 690 -5.68 37.89 20.71
CA GLY A 690 -6.48 37.29 21.78
C GLY A 690 -7.43 38.25 22.50
N LYS A 691 -7.63 39.47 22.00
CA LYS A 691 -8.67 40.37 22.51
C LYS A 691 -10.05 39.80 22.15
N VAL A 692 -10.97 39.82 23.10
CA VAL A 692 -12.36 39.36 22.90
C VAL A 692 -13.34 40.48 23.22
N ASP A 693 -14.49 40.50 22.54
CA ASP A 693 -15.65 41.29 22.96
C ASP A 693 -16.77 40.31 23.28
N ILE A 694 -17.06 40.09 24.56
CA ILE A 694 -18.05 39.11 25.01
C ILE A 694 -19.40 39.81 25.15
N PRO A 695 -20.46 39.31 24.48
CA PRO A 695 -21.82 39.85 24.58
C PRO A 695 -22.23 40.14 26.03
N SER A 696 -22.79 41.32 26.26
CA SER A 696 -23.25 41.75 27.59
C SER A 696 -24.20 40.73 28.23
N GLU A 697 -25.02 40.09 27.40
CA GLU A 697 -26.01 39.06 27.74
C GLU A 697 -25.36 37.76 28.26
N LEU A 698 -24.15 37.43 27.80
CA LEU A 698 -23.37 36.32 28.36
C LEU A 698 -22.69 36.69 29.67
N LYS A 699 -22.28 37.96 29.85
CA LYS A 699 -21.66 38.43 31.11
C LYS A 699 -22.70 38.54 32.24
N SER A 700 -23.89 39.05 31.93
CA SER A 700 -24.96 39.31 32.90
C SER A 700 -25.88 38.12 33.17
N SER A 701 -25.86 37.07 32.35
CA SER A 701 -26.72 35.90 32.59
C SER A 701 -26.34 35.14 33.86
N ASP A 702 -27.34 34.90 34.72
CA ASP A 702 -27.24 34.02 35.88
C ASP A 702 -27.13 32.54 35.49
N SER A 703 -27.64 32.13 34.31
CA SER A 703 -27.49 30.74 33.84
C SER A 703 -26.06 30.41 33.44
N VAL A 704 -25.30 31.40 32.97
CA VAL A 704 -23.90 31.25 32.56
C VAL A 704 -23.02 31.29 33.81
N LEU A 705 -22.45 30.15 34.21
CA LEU A 705 -21.71 30.00 35.47
C LEU A 705 -20.19 29.94 35.28
N SER A 706 -19.73 29.56 34.09
CA SER A 706 -18.30 29.33 33.80
C SER A 706 -17.95 29.66 32.35
N SER A 707 -16.68 29.54 32.01
CA SER A 707 -16.20 29.72 30.63
C SER A 707 -15.01 28.80 30.34
N TYR A 708 -14.76 28.57 29.06
CA TYR A 708 -13.59 27.83 28.59
C TYR A 708 -12.69 28.70 27.72
N ILE A 709 -11.38 28.50 27.82
CA ILE A 709 -10.44 28.97 26.81
C ILE A 709 -9.93 27.74 26.08
N ILE A 710 -10.13 27.68 24.77
CA ILE A 710 -9.60 26.59 23.95
C ILE A 710 -8.41 27.10 23.15
N GLY A 711 -7.27 26.42 23.29
CA GLY A 711 -5.99 26.81 22.70
C GLY A 711 -5.00 27.40 23.71
N GLY A 712 -3.72 27.31 23.35
CA GLY A 712 -2.61 27.75 24.19
C GLY A 712 -2.49 29.28 24.30
N GLU A 713 -1.64 29.75 25.21
CA GLU A 713 -1.42 31.18 25.48
C GLU A 713 -0.90 31.97 24.27
N SER A 714 -0.22 31.31 23.32
CA SER A 714 0.21 31.89 22.04
C SER A 714 -0.95 32.23 21.09
N SER A 715 -2.13 31.64 21.31
CA SER A 715 -3.36 31.92 20.57
C SER A 715 -4.34 32.76 21.38
N VAL A 716 -4.53 32.46 22.66
CA VAL A 716 -5.40 33.23 23.56
C VAL A 716 -4.61 33.53 24.84
N PRO A 717 -4.04 34.74 25.02
CA PRO A 717 -3.16 35.06 26.14
C PRO A 717 -3.79 34.82 27.51
N GLN A 718 -2.95 34.58 28.51
CA GLN A 718 -3.41 34.40 29.89
C GLN A 718 -4.15 35.63 30.45
N SER A 719 -3.83 36.84 29.97
CA SER A 719 -4.46 38.08 30.40
C SER A 719 -5.98 38.13 30.17
N ILE A 720 -6.54 37.31 29.27
CA ILE A 720 -7.99 37.26 29.07
C ILE A 720 -8.70 36.62 30.28
N GLU A 721 -8.01 35.80 31.08
CA GLU A 721 -8.63 35.03 32.18
C GLU A 721 -9.28 35.94 33.24
N SER A 722 -8.77 37.16 33.46
CA SER A 722 -9.40 38.14 34.36
C SER A 722 -10.67 38.80 33.80
N GLU A 723 -10.96 38.66 32.51
CA GLU A 723 -12.20 39.16 31.87
C GLU A 723 -13.31 38.09 31.83
N LEU A 724 -13.02 36.86 32.24
CA LEU A 724 -13.88 35.69 32.08
C LEU A 724 -14.51 35.22 33.39
N LYS A 725 -15.71 34.64 33.28
CA LYS A 725 -16.45 34.06 34.42
C LYS A 725 -15.92 32.65 34.67
N ASN A 726 -15.19 32.42 35.76
CA ASN A 726 -14.62 31.12 36.16
C ASN A 726 -13.96 30.33 35.01
N PRO A 727 -12.90 30.86 34.36
CA PRO A 727 -12.34 30.26 33.16
C PRO A 727 -11.60 28.93 33.43
N ALA A 728 -11.74 27.99 32.51
CA ALA A 728 -10.93 26.78 32.45
C ALA A 728 -10.26 26.63 31.08
N ARG A 729 -8.93 26.66 31.03
CA ARG A 729 -8.15 26.47 29.80
C ARG A 729 -8.04 25.00 29.39
N VAL A 730 -8.14 24.73 28.09
CA VAL A 730 -7.93 23.42 27.46
C VAL A 730 -7.01 23.60 26.25
N SER A 731 -5.77 23.14 26.37
CA SER A 731 -4.72 23.38 25.37
C SER A 731 -3.65 22.29 25.39
N GLY A 732 -3.11 21.96 24.21
CA GLY A 732 -1.89 21.17 24.04
C GLY A 732 -0.73 22.01 23.51
N LEU A 733 0.33 21.34 23.05
CA LEU A 733 1.48 21.99 22.41
C LEU A 733 1.16 22.51 20.99
N ASP A 734 0.29 21.79 20.29
CA ASP A 734 -0.23 22.13 18.96
C ASP A 734 -1.74 21.83 18.87
N ARG A 735 -2.31 21.94 17.66
CA ARG A 735 -3.74 21.68 17.38
C ARG A 735 -4.16 20.22 17.62
N ASN A 736 -3.27 19.26 17.37
CA ASN A 736 -3.56 17.82 17.51
C ASN A 736 -3.47 17.41 18.98
N ASP A 737 -2.56 18.01 19.73
CA ASP A 737 -2.48 17.86 21.18
C ASP A 737 -3.63 18.60 21.90
N THR A 738 -4.04 19.80 21.46
CA THR A 738 -5.26 20.46 21.97
C THR A 738 -6.49 19.57 21.70
N ASN A 739 -6.58 18.97 20.51
CA ASN A 739 -7.60 17.98 20.19
C ASN A 739 -7.56 16.77 21.15
N ALA A 740 -6.39 16.21 21.44
CA ALA A 740 -6.24 15.15 22.44
C ALA A 740 -6.69 15.59 23.85
N LYS A 741 -6.39 16.82 24.28
CA LYS A 741 -6.81 17.35 25.59
C LYS A 741 -8.31 17.61 25.68
N ILE A 742 -8.95 18.02 24.59
CA ILE A 742 -10.42 18.12 24.49
C ILE A 742 -11.04 16.73 24.61
N ILE A 743 -10.49 15.73 23.91
CA ILE A 743 -10.98 14.33 24.00
C ILE A 743 -10.82 13.80 25.43
N GLU A 744 -9.63 13.96 26.04
CA GLU A 744 -9.30 13.52 27.39
C GLU A 744 -10.19 14.15 28.48
N ARG A 745 -10.52 15.44 28.35
CA ARG A 745 -11.32 16.19 29.33
C ARG A 745 -12.82 15.92 29.24
N PHE A 746 -13.39 15.91 28.03
CA PHE A 746 -14.84 15.94 27.85
C PHE A 746 -15.47 14.58 27.56
N TYR A 747 -14.69 13.62 27.06
CA TYR A 747 -15.16 12.26 26.75
C TYR A 747 -14.55 11.28 27.75
N THR A 748 -15.01 11.34 29.01
CA THR A 748 -14.41 10.60 30.12
C THR A 748 -14.67 9.09 30.07
N SER A 749 -15.83 8.66 29.52
CA SER A 749 -16.19 7.26 29.28
C SER A 749 -15.07 6.45 28.60
N SER A 750 -14.84 5.22 29.02
CA SER A 750 -13.94 4.27 28.33
C SER A 750 -14.55 3.70 27.05
N GLU A 751 -15.87 3.75 26.88
CA GLU A 751 -16.58 3.35 25.66
C GLU A 751 -16.93 4.61 24.84
N LEU A 752 -16.64 4.59 23.53
CA LEU A 752 -17.07 5.59 22.55
C LEU A 752 -17.90 4.92 21.45
N LYS A 753 -19.15 5.33 21.30
CA LYS A 753 -20.04 4.84 20.23
C LYS A 753 -19.41 5.09 18.85
N GLN A 754 -18.82 6.27 18.64
CA GLN A 754 -18.11 6.57 17.42
C GLN A 754 -17.05 7.66 17.59
N VAL A 755 -16.16 7.76 16.60
CA VAL A 755 -15.23 8.88 16.41
C VAL A 755 -15.26 9.32 14.96
N PHE A 756 -15.18 10.62 14.71
CA PHE A 756 -15.10 11.20 13.38
C PHE A 756 -13.67 11.66 13.10
N VAL A 757 -13.10 11.34 11.93
CA VAL A 757 -11.70 11.67 11.59
C VAL A 757 -11.67 12.63 10.41
N ALA A 758 -11.22 13.87 10.66
CA ALA A 758 -11.18 14.94 9.67
C ALA A 758 -9.77 15.56 9.56
N LYS A 759 -9.56 16.36 8.50
CA LYS A 759 -8.31 17.10 8.28
C LYS A 759 -8.21 18.28 9.24
N ASP A 760 -7.03 18.55 9.79
CA ASP A 760 -6.80 19.56 10.84
C ASP A 760 -6.47 20.98 10.35
N GLY A 761 -6.44 21.21 9.04
CA GLY A 761 -6.10 22.50 8.46
C GLY A 761 -4.62 22.88 8.49
N TYR A 762 -3.69 21.93 8.67
CA TYR A 762 -2.26 22.18 8.52
C TYR A 762 -1.92 22.50 7.05
N GLY A 763 -1.12 23.54 6.82
CA GLY A 763 -0.80 24.05 5.48
C GLY A 763 -1.95 24.80 4.77
N ASN A 764 -3.20 24.35 4.92
CA ASN A 764 -4.38 24.98 4.31
C ASN A 764 -5.57 24.98 5.28
N GLN A 765 -5.94 26.16 5.81
CA GLN A 765 -7.10 26.31 6.71
C GLN A 765 -8.42 25.84 6.08
N GLY A 766 -8.52 25.86 4.74
CA GLY A 766 -9.69 25.38 4.00
C GLY A 766 -9.96 23.87 4.11
N MET A 767 -9.01 23.07 4.62
CA MET A 767 -9.21 21.64 4.89
C MET A 767 -10.09 21.37 6.12
N LEU A 768 -10.25 22.34 7.03
CA LEU A 768 -11.10 22.20 8.23
C LEU A 768 -12.61 22.14 7.91
N ILE A 769 -13.01 22.43 6.67
CA ILE A 769 -14.42 22.57 6.28
C ILE A 769 -15.22 21.28 6.48
N ASP A 770 -14.58 20.11 6.31
CA ASP A 770 -15.20 18.80 6.55
C ASP A 770 -15.47 18.58 8.06
N GLY A 771 -14.55 19.09 8.90
CA GLY A 771 -14.72 19.14 10.36
C GLY A 771 -15.80 20.11 10.82
N LEU A 772 -16.04 21.20 10.08
CA LEU A 772 -17.19 22.09 10.34
C LEU A 772 -18.52 21.39 10.01
N ALA A 773 -18.61 20.79 8.81
CA ALA A 773 -19.85 20.15 8.35
C ALA A 773 -20.32 19.03 9.29
N ILE A 774 -19.38 18.23 9.83
CA ILE A 774 -19.69 17.15 10.77
C ILE A 774 -20.02 17.63 12.20
N GLY A 775 -19.67 18.87 12.58
CA GLY A 775 -19.76 19.37 13.96
C GLY A 775 -21.13 19.14 14.63
N ALA A 776 -22.23 19.48 13.96
CA ALA A 776 -23.58 19.34 14.50
C ALA A 776 -24.01 17.86 14.64
N TYR A 777 -23.56 16.98 13.74
CA TYR A 777 -23.84 15.54 13.82
C TYR A 777 -23.01 14.89 14.93
N ALA A 778 -21.73 15.24 15.01
CA ALA A 778 -20.81 14.78 16.06
C ALA A 778 -21.30 15.16 17.47
N ALA A 779 -21.83 16.38 17.63
CA ALA A 779 -22.52 16.82 18.84
C ALA A 779 -23.77 15.99 19.17
N GLY A 780 -24.59 15.65 18.17
CA GLY A 780 -25.77 14.80 18.33
C GLY A 780 -25.42 13.38 18.78
N GLU A 781 -24.32 12.84 18.24
CA GLU A 781 -23.80 11.51 18.54
C GLU A 781 -22.87 11.46 19.75
N LYS A 782 -22.71 12.58 20.48
CA LYS A 782 -21.84 12.71 21.67
C LYS A 782 -20.42 12.16 21.42
N SER A 783 -19.88 12.45 20.25
CA SER A 783 -18.70 11.78 19.71
C SER A 783 -17.66 12.79 19.24
N PRO A 784 -16.36 12.57 19.52
CA PRO A 784 -15.32 13.53 19.18
C PRO A 784 -15.04 13.57 17.68
N ILE A 785 -14.64 14.74 17.21
CA ILE A 785 -13.85 14.88 15.97
C ILE A 785 -12.39 14.75 16.36
N VAL A 786 -11.67 13.83 15.73
CA VAL A 786 -10.22 13.66 15.78
C VAL A 786 -9.63 14.37 14.56
N LEU A 787 -8.86 15.43 14.80
CA LEU A 787 -8.25 16.25 13.74
C LEU A 787 -6.83 15.77 13.45
N THR A 788 -6.48 15.50 12.19
CA THR A 788 -5.15 15.01 11.79
C THR A 788 -4.65 15.61 10.48
N HIS A 789 -3.32 15.63 10.28
CA HIS A 789 -2.66 15.90 9.00
C HIS A 789 -1.98 14.63 8.45
N GLY A 790 -2.68 13.50 8.53
CA GLY A 790 -2.17 12.20 8.12
C GLY A 790 -2.35 11.14 9.19
N ARG A 791 -1.42 11.10 10.16
CA ARG A 791 -1.43 10.16 11.29
C ARG A 791 -1.83 10.86 12.59
N LEU A 792 -2.19 10.08 13.61
CA LEU A 792 -2.49 10.57 14.96
C LEU A 792 -1.21 11.06 15.65
N SER A 793 -1.29 12.18 16.39
CA SER A 793 -0.21 12.63 17.29
C SER A 793 0.00 11.63 18.44
N ALA A 794 1.16 11.67 19.08
CA ALA A 794 1.46 10.80 20.22
C ALA A 794 0.43 10.94 21.37
N GLU A 795 -0.02 12.16 21.65
CA GLU A 795 -1.07 12.40 22.65
C GLU A 795 -2.45 11.90 22.20
N GLN A 796 -2.80 12.06 20.92
CA GLN A 796 -4.04 11.48 20.38
C GLN A 796 -4.06 9.96 20.55
N LYS A 797 -2.95 9.27 20.24
CA LYS A 797 -2.81 7.82 20.48
C LYS A 797 -2.96 7.49 21.97
N ARG A 798 -2.21 8.16 22.85
CA ARG A 798 -2.26 7.97 24.32
C ARG A 798 -3.67 8.11 24.90
N VAL A 799 -4.49 9.00 24.35
CA VAL A 799 -5.87 9.24 24.80
C VAL A 799 -6.84 8.21 24.19
N LEU A 800 -6.72 7.92 22.90
CA LEU A 800 -7.64 7.04 22.15
C LEU A 800 -7.40 5.55 22.42
N GLU A 801 -6.18 5.12 22.72
CA GLU A 801 -5.87 3.73 23.14
C GLU A 801 -6.59 3.31 24.43
N LYS A 802 -6.94 4.28 25.28
CA LYS A 802 -7.74 4.09 26.50
C LYS A 802 -9.25 4.02 26.23
N LYS A 803 -9.66 4.12 24.97
CA LYS A 803 -11.06 4.12 24.53
C LYS A 803 -11.33 2.88 23.69
N LYS A 804 -12.43 2.19 23.98
CA LYS A 804 -13.02 1.18 23.11
C LYS A 804 -13.98 1.89 22.16
N ILE A 805 -13.70 1.81 20.86
CA ILE A 805 -14.40 2.58 19.82
C ILE A 805 -15.25 1.63 18.98
N ASP A 806 -16.57 1.80 18.99
CA ASP A 806 -17.48 0.97 18.17
C ASP A 806 -17.43 1.36 16.68
N LYS A 807 -17.51 2.65 16.32
CA LYS A 807 -17.44 3.06 14.90
C LYS A 807 -16.38 4.13 14.66
N ILE A 808 -15.66 3.98 13.55
CA ILE A 808 -14.68 4.96 13.07
C ILE A 808 -15.23 5.50 11.76
N VAL A 809 -15.38 6.83 11.68
CA VAL A 809 -16.00 7.51 10.54
C VAL A 809 -14.99 8.47 9.92
N GLN A 810 -14.53 8.20 8.70
CA GLN A 810 -13.76 9.17 7.93
C GLN A 810 -14.70 10.26 7.42
N VAL A 811 -14.30 11.52 7.57
CA VAL A 811 -15.02 12.67 7.02
C VAL A 811 -14.12 13.37 6.01
N GLY A 812 -14.61 13.54 4.78
CA GLY A 812 -13.82 14.04 3.65
C GLY A 812 -12.77 13.05 3.14
N ASN A 813 -12.19 13.38 1.99
CA ASN A 813 -11.11 12.61 1.36
C ASN A 813 -9.73 13.23 1.68
N GLY A 814 -8.71 12.38 1.79
CA GLY A 814 -7.31 12.80 1.90
C GLY A 814 -6.46 11.96 2.85
N ASN A 815 -5.42 12.61 3.40
CA ASN A 815 -4.40 12.02 4.26
C ASN A 815 -4.95 11.49 5.61
N ASN A 816 -6.10 12.01 6.08
CA ASN A 816 -6.81 11.53 7.28
C ASN A 816 -7.19 10.04 7.23
N SER A 817 -7.22 9.41 6.04
CA SER A 817 -7.36 7.96 5.86
C SER A 817 -6.28 7.13 6.59
N MET A 818 -5.07 7.66 6.78
CA MET A 818 -4.04 6.94 7.54
C MET A 818 -4.38 6.89 9.05
N ALA A 819 -4.87 7.98 9.64
CA ALA A 819 -5.33 8.01 11.03
C ALA A 819 -6.57 7.13 11.24
N VAL A 820 -7.47 7.04 10.27
CA VAL A 820 -8.56 6.06 10.26
C VAL A 820 -8.00 4.64 10.31
N THR A 821 -6.98 4.34 9.50
CA THR A 821 -6.30 3.03 9.51
C THR A 821 -5.63 2.75 10.85
N GLU A 822 -4.96 3.74 11.48
CA GLU A 822 -4.39 3.61 12.83
C GLU A 822 -5.46 3.24 13.86
N LEU A 823 -6.63 3.90 13.82
CA LEU A 823 -7.75 3.60 14.73
C LEU A 823 -8.36 2.23 14.49
N LEU A 824 -8.47 1.78 13.24
CA LEU A 824 -8.96 0.43 12.92
C LEU A 824 -8.01 -0.65 13.47
N LEU A 825 -6.70 -0.46 13.29
CA LEU A 825 -5.67 -1.36 13.83
C LEU A 825 -5.62 -1.34 15.37
N MET A 826 -5.91 -0.21 16.01
CA MET A 826 -6.08 -0.14 17.47
C MET A 826 -7.32 -0.92 17.92
N LYS A 827 -8.46 -0.70 17.26
CA LYS A 827 -9.72 -1.40 17.55
C LYS A 827 -9.58 -2.92 17.40
N ASP A 828 -8.88 -3.39 16.37
CA ASP A 828 -8.65 -4.83 16.16
C ASP A 828 -7.70 -5.45 17.19
N LYS A 829 -6.84 -4.68 17.86
CA LYS A 829 -6.01 -5.14 18.99
C LYS A 829 -6.77 -5.18 20.33
N GLN A 830 -7.94 -4.55 20.41
CA GLN A 830 -8.80 -4.53 21.60
C GLN A 830 -9.85 -5.66 21.60
N LYS A 831 -9.94 -6.43 20.51
CA LYS A 831 -10.77 -7.63 20.37
C LYS A 831 -10.00 -8.89 20.79
#